data_AF-A0A401RHP6-F1
#
_entry.id   AF-A0A401RHP6-F1
#
_cell.length_a   1.000
_cell.length_b   1.000
_cell.length_c   1.000
_cell.angle_alpha   90.00
_cell.angle_beta   90.00
_cell.angle_gamma   90.00
#
_symmetry.space_group_name_H-M   'P 1'
#
loop_
_entity.id
_entity.type
_entity.pdbx_description
1 polymer ?
#
loop_
_entity_poly.entity_id
_entity_poly.type
_entity_poly.pdbx_seq_one_letter_code
_entity_poly.pdbx_strand_id
1 'polypeptide(L)'
;RLPVDVAYQRGMFDAEMNKILSDAADDTKGFLDPNTDEDLTYQQLKERCITDPETGLYLIPIKDSQITQVVESMVHSEVETREVFENTTVELPEGTLGGKSMSIWEILNSELLTEKERLKLTRDYRSGKITRERLVVVIIEIIQQVEIRRGYEMITFNTFRGKITADQLYSSKIIDLETLNMLKDKRLTVQQVCEMESVRKYLFGTGAISGIYKCAGKEVLTLYQAMKKGLVKPEITDALLEAQAATGFMLDPVKNKRLSVDEAVREGLVGPELHDRLLSAERAVTGYRDPYTGKTISLFQAMKKGLIAKEYVLRLLDAQLVTGGIIDPEYSYHLPLETAYQRGYLDRETYSLLTDPTEGPQGFCDPSTEEPMSYTQLLKRCRVDENSGQRLLTLTDRKRLVFKGLRKQITMEQLVASDIITSSDAAQLLEGEITVEQVSDSIKKYLEGTSCISGVFVEATKERLTIYQAMKKGMIRPGTAFELLEAQAATGYMIDPIKNLKLTVSDAVKMGVVGPEFKDKLLSAERAVTGYRDPYSGELLSLFQAMQKSLILKDHGIRLLESQIATGGIIDPEYSHRLPVEVAYKRGLFDEEMNKILSDPGDDTKGFFDPNTEENLTYLQLKERCVVDSDTGLCLLILKDKKRERKTSSKSSVRKRRVVIVDPETGKEMSVYEAYRKGLIDHQTYTELSEQECEWEEVTISSSDGVVKSVITDRRSGRQYDIDDALSKGLIDQGSLDLYRSGALSITEFADMLSGNMSGFRSRTSSVGSSSSYTSQQASPMRSHMVTWNDPVEETCPVAGILDTDTLEKVSITEAMHRNLVDNISGQRLLEAQACTGGIIDPTTGEKYSVTDAVAHSLVDKIMVDRINLAQKAFNGFEDPRTKTKMSAAQALKKGWLYYEAGQRFLEVQYLTGGLIEPDVTGRVSLDEALQKGTIDARTAQKLRDVGAHTKYITCPKTKLKISYKDAMDRSMIEEGTGLRLLEASSQSTKGFYSPYNVSGAGSSAGSRSGSRTGSRTGSRRGSFDASGSGYSMSFSSSSYTSSSYGRRLASAVPGGREMVTMSMSSRPLPNPDESSVFTQTQLLQVSMM
;
A
#
# COMPACT_ATOMS: atom_id res chain seq x y z
N ARG A 1 -0.24 -69.42 -19.77
CA ARG A 1 1.22 -69.65 -19.68
C ARG A 1 1.79 -69.40 -21.07
N LEU A 2 2.81 -68.55 -21.18
CA LEU A 2 3.49 -68.29 -22.44
C LEU A 2 4.70 -69.24 -22.53
N PRO A 3 5.01 -69.78 -23.71
CA PRO A 3 6.30 -70.41 -23.97
C PRO A 3 7.46 -69.45 -23.63
N VAL A 4 8.57 -69.98 -23.11
CA VAL A 4 9.69 -69.19 -22.54
C VAL A 4 10.32 -68.29 -23.61
N ASP A 5 10.47 -68.79 -24.83
CA ASP A 5 10.92 -68.07 -26.02
C ASP A 5 10.00 -66.88 -26.37
N VAL A 6 8.68 -67.07 -26.30
CA VAL A 6 7.70 -66.01 -26.56
C VAL A 6 7.67 -64.99 -25.41
N ALA A 7 7.85 -65.43 -24.17
CA ALA A 7 7.93 -64.54 -23.02
C ALA A 7 9.19 -63.67 -23.04
N TYR A 8 10.32 -64.23 -23.48
CA TYR A 8 11.58 -63.50 -23.69
C TYR A 8 11.44 -62.46 -24.81
N GLN A 9 10.89 -62.84 -25.96
CA GLN A 9 10.65 -61.91 -27.08
C GLN A 9 9.71 -60.75 -26.71
N ARG A 10 8.83 -60.93 -25.72
CA ARG A 10 7.93 -59.90 -25.19
C ARG A 10 8.52 -59.10 -24.02
N GLY A 11 9.79 -59.34 -23.66
CA GLY A 11 10.50 -58.58 -22.63
C GLY A 11 10.03 -58.85 -21.20
N MET A 12 9.40 -60.02 -20.93
CA MET A 12 8.93 -60.37 -19.58
C MET A 12 10.08 -60.73 -18.62
N PHE A 13 11.25 -61.08 -19.15
CA PHE A 13 12.51 -61.24 -18.43
C PHE A 13 13.68 -60.98 -19.40
N ASP A 14 14.85 -60.64 -18.86
CA ASP A 14 16.01 -60.17 -19.61
C ASP A 14 16.88 -61.30 -20.20
N ALA A 15 17.91 -60.91 -20.97
CA ALA A 15 18.76 -61.84 -21.69
C ALA A 15 19.63 -62.71 -20.76
N GLU A 16 20.01 -62.17 -19.59
CA GLU A 16 20.74 -62.91 -18.57
C GLU A 16 19.85 -63.96 -17.91
N MET A 17 18.63 -63.60 -17.51
CA MET A 17 17.67 -64.55 -16.94
C MET A 17 17.26 -65.63 -17.93
N ASN A 18 17.12 -65.30 -19.22
CA ASN A 18 16.87 -66.29 -20.27
C ASN A 18 18.04 -67.26 -20.44
N LYS A 19 19.29 -66.78 -20.29
CA LYS A 19 20.48 -67.61 -20.33
C LYS A 19 20.57 -68.54 -19.12
N ILE A 20 20.26 -68.04 -17.91
CA ILE A 20 20.22 -68.84 -16.68
C ILE A 20 19.14 -69.92 -16.75
N LEU A 21 17.94 -69.60 -17.23
CA LEU A 21 16.85 -70.57 -17.36
C LEU A 21 17.06 -71.61 -18.46
N SER A 22 17.96 -71.32 -19.42
CA SER A 22 18.30 -72.24 -20.51
C SER A 22 19.49 -73.16 -20.20
N ASP A 23 20.25 -72.88 -19.14
CA ASP A 23 21.45 -73.63 -18.76
C ASP A 23 21.20 -74.41 -17.46
N ALA A 24 21.49 -75.72 -17.46
CA ALA A 24 21.23 -76.60 -16.32
C ALA A 24 22.35 -76.52 -15.26
N ALA A 25 22.79 -75.29 -14.94
CA ALA A 25 23.82 -75.02 -13.94
C ALA A 25 23.22 -74.93 -12.52
N ASP A 26 24.08 -75.01 -11.50
CA ASP A 26 23.72 -75.12 -10.08
C ASP A 26 22.81 -73.98 -9.59
N ASP A 27 22.92 -72.80 -10.20
CA ASP A 27 22.14 -71.60 -9.89
C ASP A 27 20.62 -71.78 -10.12
N THR A 28 20.18 -72.85 -10.78
CA THR A 28 18.75 -73.17 -11.01
C THR A 28 18.14 -74.16 -10.00
N LYS A 29 18.95 -74.74 -9.10
CA LYS A 29 18.53 -75.73 -8.10
C LYS A 29 18.11 -75.07 -6.77
N GLY A 30 17.00 -74.35 -6.80
CA GLY A 30 16.48 -73.64 -5.62
C GLY A 30 15.50 -74.43 -4.74
N PHE A 31 15.27 -75.72 -4.98
CA PHE A 31 14.24 -76.51 -4.29
C PHE A 31 14.83 -77.73 -3.56
N LEU A 32 14.43 -77.96 -2.31
CA LEU A 32 14.90 -79.07 -1.48
C LEU A 32 13.94 -80.27 -1.52
N ASP A 33 14.47 -81.51 -1.58
CA ASP A 33 13.67 -82.73 -1.42
C ASP A 33 13.35 -82.98 0.08
N PRO A 34 12.07 -83.01 0.49
CA PRO A 34 11.68 -83.17 1.90
C PRO A 34 12.12 -84.49 2.57
N ASN A 35 12.51 -85.50 1.79
CA ASN A 35 12.96 -86.79 2.34
C ASN A 35 14.48 -86.92 2.43
N THR A 36 15.23 -86.18 1.60
CA THR A 36 16.68 -86.35 1.43
C THR A 36 17.48 -85.07 1.64
N ASP A 37 16.82 -83.91 1.71
CA ASP A 37 17.40 -82.57 1.88
C ASP A 37 18.40 -82.19 0.76
N GLU A 38 18.23 -82.76 -0.43
CA GLU A 38 19.05 -82.45 -1.63
C GLU A 38 18.51 -81.23 -2.39
N ASP A 39 19.40 -80.34 -2.84
CA ASP A 39 19.07 -79.22 -3.74
C ASP A 39 18.83 -79.70 -5.18
N LEU A 40 17.64 -79.41 -5.70
CA LEU A 40 17.12 -79.88 -6.99
C LEU A 40 16.46 -78.75 -7.78
N THR A 41 16.36 -78.93 -9.10
CA THR A 41 15.46 -78.11 -9.90
C THR A 41 14.01 -78.55 -9.71
N TYR A 42 13.05 -77.65 -9.93
CA TYR A 42 11.63 -77.99 -9.79
C TYR A 42 11.19 -79.13 -10.71
N GLN A 43 11.83 -79.27 -11.89
CA GLN A 43 11.53 -80.37 -12.82
C GLN A 43 11.99 -81.72 -12.25
N GLN A 44 13.17 -81.79 -11.64
CA GLN A 44 13.66 -82.99 -10.96
C GLN A 44 12.81 -83.36 -9.75
N LEU A 45 12.36 -82.36 -8.97
CA LEU A 45 11.46 -82.60 -7.84
C LEU A 45 10.10 -83.14 -8.33
N LYS A 46 9.58 -82.60 -9.43
CA LYS A 46 8.32 -83.08 -10.05
C LYS A 46 8.43 -84.52 -10.56
N GLU A 47 9.58 -84.94 -11.07
CA GLU A 47 9.84 -86.33 -11.48
C GLU A 47 9.84 -87.31 -10.30
N ARG A 48 10.13 -86.85 -9.07
CA ARG A 48 10.04 -87.64 -7.83
C ARG A 48 8.62 -87.67 -7.24
N CYS A 49 7.69 -86.89 -7.77
CA CYS A 49 6.29 -86.92 -7.36
C CYS A 49 5.54 -88.09 -8.02
N ILE A 50 4.57 -88.65 -7.29
CA ILE A 50 3.63 -89.64 -7.80
C ILE A 50 2.36 -88.92 -8.25
N THR A 51 1.83 -89.24 -9.43
CA THR A 51 0.57 -88.69 -9.89
C THR A 51 -0.60 -89.44 -9.27
N ASP A 52 -1.50 -88.72 -8.60
CA ASP A 52 -2.76 -89.26 -8.12
C ASP A 52 -3.68 -89.64 -9.30
N PRO A 53 -4.10 -90.91 -9.44
CA PRO A 53 -4.88 -91.37 -10.58
C PRO A 53 -6.27 -90.70 -10.74
N GLU A 54 -6.87 -90.23 -9.64
CA GLU A 54 -8.21 -89.61 -9.69
C GLU A 54 -8.17 -88.12 -10.00
N THR A 55 -7.18 -87.39 -9.46
CA THR A 55 -7.11 -85.93 -9.61
C THR A 55 -6.07 -85.44 -10.61
N GLY A 56 -5.13 -86.29 -11.01
CA GLY A 56 -4.01 -85.94 -11.89
C GLY A 56 -2.96 -85.02 -11.25
N LEU A 57 -3.01 -84.82 -9.93
CA LEU A 57 -2.07 -84.00 -9.17
C LEU A 57 -0.78 -84.77 -8.86
N TYR A 58 0.36 -84.06 -8.84
CA TYR A 58 1.67 -84.63 -8.50
C TYR A 58 1.93 -84.49 -6.99
N LEU A 59 2.05 -85.60 -6.27
CA LEU A 59 2.23 -85.67 -4.81
C LEU A 59 3.64 -86.21 -4.45
N ILE A 60 4.36 -85.52 -3.57
CA ILE A 60 5.65 -86.00 -3.03
C ILE A 60 5.37 -86.96 -1.86
N PRO A 61 5.84 -88.22 -1.90
CA PRO A 61 5.66 -89.16 -0.79
C PRO A 61 6.62 -88.82 0.36
N ILE A 62 6.11 -88.63 1.58
CA ILE A 62 6.92 -88.37 2.80
C ILE A 62 6.90 -89.62 3.69
N LYS A 63 8.05 -90.01 4.28
CA LYS A 63 8.13 -91.16 5.22
C LYS A 63 7.82 -90.74 6.66
N ASP A 64 6.75 -91.27 7.26
CA ASP A 64 6.35 -90.97 8.64
C ASP A 64 7.27 -91.61 9.70
N SER A 65 7.74 -90.80 10.64
CA SER A 65 8.49 -91.23 11.83
C SER A 65 7.51 -91.58 12.96
N GLN A 66 7.70 -92.76 13.56
CA GLN A 66 6.76 -93.49 14.42
C GLN A 66 6.41 -92.80 15.77
N ILE A 67 5.12 -92.76 16.12
CA ILE A 67 4.59 -92.46 17.46
C ILE A 67 4.40 -93.78 18.23
N THR A 68 4.99 -93.88 19.42
CA THR A 68 4.94 -95.04 20.32
C THR A 68 3.60 -95.13 21.08
N GLN A 69 2.85 -96.23 20.94
CA GLN A 69 1.69 -96.54 21.80
C GLN A 69 2.11 -97.44 22.97
N VAL A 70 1.88 -96.97 24.21
CA VAL A 70 1.95 -97.78 25.43
C VAL A 70 0.53 -98.18 25.83
N VAL A 71 0.30 -99.48 26.00
CA VAL A 71 -0.96 -100.06 26.49
C VAL A 71 -0.95 -99.97 28.03
N GLU A 72 -1.75 -99.08 28.62
CA GLU A 72 -1.93 -99.00 30.08
C GLU A 72 -2.99 -100.01 30.57
N SER A 73 -2.63 -100.82 31.56
CA SER A 73 -3.48 -101.75 32.30
C SER A 73 -4.55 -101.03 33.13
N MET A 74 -5.82 -101.40 32.97
CA MET A 74 -6.95 -100.86 33.76
C MET A 74 -7.11 -101.63 35.09
N VAL A 75 -7.30 -100.91 36.19
CA VAL A 75 -7.35 -101.44 37.58
C VAL A 75 -8.79 -101.66 38.08
N HIS A 76 -9.78 -100.94 37.55
CA HIS A 76 -11.20 -101.06 37.95
C HIS A 76 -12.09 -101.49 36.78
N SER A 77 -13.03 -102.40 37.04
CA SER A 77 -14.01 -102.82 36.03
C SER A 77 -15.06 -101.74 35.77
N GLU A 78 -15.69 -101.78 34.58
CA GLU A 78 -16.71 -100.82 34.17
C GLU A 78 -17.94 -100.81 35.10
N VAL A 79 -18.29 -101.96 35.67
CA VAL A 79 -19.43 -102.12 36.59
C VAL A 79 -19.10 -101.52 37.96
N GLU A 80 -17.93 -101.83 38.53
CA GLU A 80 -17.50 -101.28 39.83
C GLU A 80 -17.31 -99.76 39.79
N THR A 81 -16.79 -99.23 38.67
CA THR A 81 -16.62 -97.78 38.50
C THR A 81 -17.97 -97.05 38.54
N ARG A 82 -19.00 -97.66 37.96
CA ARG A 82 -20.35 -97.09 37.91
C ARG A 82 -21.03 -97.11 39.28
N GLU A 83 -20.94 -98.21 40.02
CA GLU A 83 -21.48 -98.30 41.38
C GLU A 83 -20.81 -97.31 42.33
N VAL A 84 -19.49 -97.12 42.23
CA VAL A 84 -18.79 -96.13 43.07
C VAL A 84 -19.22 -94.70 42.71
N PHE A 85 -19.44 -94.38 41.44
CA PHE A 85 -19.88 -93.05 41.02
C PHE A 85 -21.33 -92.75 41.39
N GLU A 86 -22.22 -93.76 41.38
CA GLU A 86 -23.61 -93.62 41.80
C GLU A 86 -23.76 -93.51 43.33
N ASN A 87 -22.95 -94.25 44.10
CA ASN A 87 -23.04 -94.27 45.57
C ASN A 87 -22.25 -93.15 46.28
N THR A 88 -21.28 -92.50 45.60
CA THR A 88 -20.49 -91.43 46.21
C THR A 88 -21.16 -90.07 45.99
N THR A 89 -21.66 -89.48 47.07
CA THR A 89 -22.27 -88.14 47.07
C THR A 89 -21.24 -87.05 47.36
N VAL A 90 -21.38 -85.92 46.67
CA VAL A 90 -20.52 -84.74 46.81
C VAL A 90 -21.38 -83.54 47.21
N GLU A 91 -20.97 -82.87 48.29
CA GLU A 91 -21.54 -81.59 48.70
C GLU A 91 -20.86 -80.46 47.92
N LEU A 92 -21.65 -79.70 47.17
CA LEU A 92 -21.15 -78.60 46.34
C LEU A 92 -20.98 -77.32 47.20
N PRO A 93 -19.85 -76.59 47.07
CA PRO A 93 -19.65 -75.28 47.72
C PRO A 93 -20.70 -74.23 47.31
N GLU A 94 -20.85 -73.14 48.08
CA GLU A 94 -21.86 -72.11 47.85
C GLU A 94 -21.78 -71.46 46.44
N GLY A 95 -22.90 -71.51 45.72
CA GLY A 95 -23.07 -71.07 44.32
C GLY A 95 -24.53 -71.24 43.86
N THR A 96 -24.82 -71.16 42.55
CA THR A 96 -26.20 -71.25 42.00
C THR A 96 -26.95 -72.56 42.31
N LEU A 97 -26.22 -73.61 42.73
CA LEU A 97 -26.73 -74.91 43.16
C LEU A 97 -26.42 -75.20 44.65
N GLY A 98 -26.07 -74.17 45.42
CA GLY A 98 -25.64 -74.29 46.82
C GLY A 98 -26.65 -75.06 47.67
N GLY A 99 -26.16 -76.11 48.34
CA GLY A 99 -26.94 -76.94 49.26
C GLY A 99 -27.52 -78.24 48.69
N LYS A 100 -27.32 -78.57 47.40
CA LYS A 100 -27.69 -79.89 46.86
C LYS A 100 -26.51 -80.86 46.88
N SER A 101 -26.67 -81.98 47.60
CA SER A 101 -25.80 -83.14 47.48
C SER A 101 -26.13 -83.91 46.20
N MET A 102 -25.19 -84.02 45.26
CA MET A 102 -25.34 -84.79 44.02
C MET A 102 -24.34 -85.94 43.98
N SER A 103 -24.69 -87.05 43.32
CA SER A 103 -23.73 -88.16 43.11
C SER A 103 -22.69 -87.79 42.05
N ILE A 104 -21.51 -88.41 42.11
CA ILE A 104 -20.46 -88.25 41.08
C ILE A 104 -21.01 -88.61 39.68
N TRP A 105 -21.88 -89.62 39.61
CA TRP A 105 -22.52 -90.04 38.36
C TRP A 105 -23.48 -88.97 37.79
N GLU A 106 -24.27 -88.31 38.64
CA GLU A 106 -25.12 -87.20 38.23
C GLU A 106 -24.30 -85.99 37.77
N ILE A 107 -23.19 -85.70 38.44
CA ILE A 107 -22.28 -84.60 38.08
C ILE A 107 -21.62 -84.86 36.72
N LEU A 108 -21.10 -86.06 36.47
CA LEU A 108 -20.47 -86.45 35.20
C LEU A 108 -21.44 -86.48 34.01
N ASN A 109 -22.74 -86.66 34.27
CA ASN A 109 -23.80 -86.64 33.26
C ASN A 109 -24.52 -85.28 33.15
N SER A 110 -24.14 -84.30 33.98
CA SER A 110 -24.68 -82.95 33.93
C SER A 110 -23.92 -82.08 32.92
N GLU A 111 -24.48 -80.91 32.60
CA GLU A 111 -23.81 -79.89 31.78
C GLU A 111 -22.63 -79.17 32.50
N LEU A 112 -22.25 -79.62 33.69
CA LEU A 112 -21.18 -79.00 34.49
C LEU A 112 -19.77 -79.41 34.01
N LEU A 113 -19.63 -80.53 33.28
CA LEU A 113 -18.37 -81.07 32.80
C LEU A 113 -18.42 -81.33 31.29
N THR A 114 -17.34 -81.01 30.57
CA THR A 114 -17.29 -81.30 29.13
C THR A 114 -17.10 -82.79 28.86
N GLU A 115 -17.54 -83.26 27.69
CA GLU A 115 -17.46 -84.68 27.30
C GLU A 115 -16.01 -85.21 27.33
N LYS A 116 -15.03 -84.38 26.98
CA LYS A 116 -13.59 -84.72 27.06
C LYS A 116 -13.10 -84.88 28.50
N GLU A 117 -13.52 -84.00 29.41
CA GLU A 117 -13.15 -84.06 30.83
C GLU A 117 -13.79 -85.25 31.52
N ARG A 118 -15.07 -85.55 31.23
CA ARG A 118 -15.77 -86.75 31.68
C ARG A 118 -15.03 -88.03 31.30
N LEU A 119 -14.67 -88.17 30.02
CA LEU A 119 -13.98 -89.35 29.50
C LEU A 119 -12.59 -89.49 30.13
N LYS A 120 -11.89 -88.38 30.34
CA LYS A 120 -10.57 -88.37 31.00
C LYS A 120 -10.67 -88.79 32.47
N LEU A 121 -11.56 -88.20 33.25
CA LEU A 121 -11.75 -88.53 34.67
C LEU A 121 -12.19 -89.99 34.86
N THR A 122 -13.07 -90.49 33.98
CA THR A 122 -13.50 -91.89 34.00
C THR A 122 -12.34 -92.84 33.68
N ARG A 123 -11.49 -92.48 32.71
CA ARG A 123 -10.30 -93.25 32.32
C ARG A 123 -9.22 -93.24 33.41
N ASP A 124 -8.97 -92.09 34.02
CA ASP A 124 -7.96 -91.90 35.05
C ASP A 124 -8.35 -92.61 36.35
N TYR A 125 -9.65 -92.65 36.68
CA TYR A 125 -10.16 -93.49 37.75
C TYR A 125 -10.06 -94.99 37.39
N ARG A 126 -10.48 -95.41 36.19
CA ARG A 126 -10.39 -96.82 35.75
C ARG A 126 -8.97 -97.36 35.69
N SER A 127 -7.98 -96.52 35.39
CA SER A 127 -6.56 -96.87 35.40
C SER A 127 -5.91 -96.84 36.80
N GLY A 128 -6.67 -96.50 37.85
CA GLY A 128 -6.18 -96.41 39.22
C GLY A 128 -5.28 -95.20 39.49
N LYS A 129 -5.15 -94.27 38.53
CA LYS A 129 -4.35 -93.04 38.67
C LYS A 129 -4.94 -92.07 39.70
N ILE A 130 -6.26 -92.14 39.92
CA ILE A 130 -6.98 -91.24 40.82
C ILE A 130 -7.82 -92.09 41.79
N THR A 131 -7.64 -91.90 43.10
CA THR A 131 -8.44 -92.54 44.14
C THR A 131 -9.82 -91.87 44.27
N ARG A 132 -10.79 -92.55 44.89
CA ARG A 132 -12.15 -92.02 45.07
C ARG A 132 -12.15 -90.66 45.81
N GLU A 133 -11.32 -90.50 46.84
CA GLU A 133 -11.22 -89.24 47.60
C GLU A 133 -10.61 -88.12 46.74
N ARG A 134 -9.62 -88.45 45.91
CA ARG A 134 -8.98 -87.48 45.03
C ARG A 134 -9.89 -87.08 43.87
N LEU A 135 -10.74 -87.99 43.39
CA LEU A 135 -11.73 -87.71 42.36
C LEU A 135 -12.75 -86.67 42.83
N VAL A 136 -13.24 -86.78 44.07
CA VAL A 136 -14.15 -85.78 44.66
C VAL A 136 -13.49 -84.40 44.70
N VAL A 137 -12.23 -84.31 45.14
CA VAL A 137 -11.49 -83.03 45.17
C VAL A 137 -11.33 -82.44 43.78
N VAL A 138 -10.95 -83.24 42.78
CA VAL A 138 -10.78 -82.78 41.40
C VAL A 138 -12.11 -82.31 40.79
N ILE A 139 -13.22 -83.00 41.09
CA ILE A 139 -14.56 -82.59 40.64
C ILE A 139 -14.98 -81.27 41.30
N ILE A 140 -14.81 -81.12 42.62
CA ILE A 140 -15.09 -79.86 43.32
C ILE A 140 -14.23 -78.72 42.75
N GLU A 141 -12.96 -78.99 42.46
CA GLU A 141 -12.03 -78.03 41.86
C GLU A 141 -12.45 -77.61 40.45
N ILE A 142 -12.89 -78.55 39.60
CA ILE A 142 -13.41 -78.22 38.27
C ILE A 142 -14.73 -77.44 38.37
N ILE A 143 -15.64 -77.84 39.28
CA ILE A 143 -16.91 -77.12 39.48
C ILE A 143 -16.64 -75.70 40.00
N GLN A 144 -15.73 -75.52 40.96
CA GLN A 144 -15.29 -74.19 41.39
C GLN A 144 -14.67 -73.40 40.24
N GLN A 145 -13.84 -74.01 39.39
CA GLN A 145 -13.29 -73.31 38.22
C GLN A 145 -14.38 -72.92 37.21
N VAL A 146 -15.41 -73.76 37.01
CA VAL A 146 -16.56 -73.48 36.14
C VAL A 146 -17.48 -72.42 36.75
N GLU A 147 -17.72 -72.43 38.06
CA GLU A 147 -18.49 -71.41 38.77
C GLU A 147 -17.72 -70.09 38.91
N ILE A 148 -16.39 -70.11 39.08
CA ILE A 148 -15.55 -68.91 38.95
C ILE A 148 -15.71 -68.35 37.53
N ARG A 149 -15.64 -69.21 36.50
CA ARG A 149 -15.80 -68.78 35.09
C ARG A 149 -17.22 -68.28 34.77
N ARG A 150 -18.26 -68.80 35.42
CA ARG A 150 -19.67 -68.37 35.28
C ARG A 150 -20.05 -67.17 36.18
N GLY A 151 -19.38 -67.02 37.33
CA GLY A 151 -19.57 -65.96 38.34
C GLY A 151 -18.79 -64.68 38.04
N TYR A 152 -17.92 -64.68 37.03
CA TYR A 152 -17.51 -63.45 36.36
C TYR A 152 -18.74 -62.86 35.64
N GLU A 153 -19.48 -61.97 36.31
CA GLU A 153 -20.24 -60.94 35.61
C GLU A 153 -19.24 -60.22 34.71
N MET A 154 -19.23 -60.55 33.42
CA MET A 154 -18.45 -59.83 32.42
C MET A 154 -18.93 -58.39 32.43
N ILE A 155 -18.17 -57.52 33.09
CA ILE A 155 -18.46 -56.09 33.15
C ILE A 155 -18.39 -55.58 31.71
N THR A 156 -19.56 -55.29 31.15
CA THR A 156 -19.71 -54.87 29.77
C THR A 156 -20.03 -53.38 29.71
N PHE A 157 -19.30 -52.70 28.85
CA PHE A 157 -19.49 -51.32 28.47
C PHE A 157 -20.38 -51.29 27.24
N ASN A 158 -21.51 -50.59 27.34
CA ASN A 158 -22.37 -50.35 26.17
C ASN A 158 -21.78 -49.18 25.38
N THR A 159 -21.28 -49.46 24.18
CA THR A 159 -20.91 -48.43 23.21
C THR A 159 -21.98 -48.32 22.12
N PHE A 160 -21.92 -47.25 21.32
CA PHE A 160 -22.92 -46.98 20.28
C PHE A 160 -23.00 -48.05 19.17
N ARG A 161 -21.96 -48.88 19.00
CA ARG A 161 -21.89 -49.92 17.95
C ARG A 161 -21.81 -51.36 18.52
N GLY A 162 -21.74 -51.55 19.83
CA GLY A 162 -21.63 -52.88 20.44
C GLY A 162 -21.32 -52.90 21.94
N LYS A 163 -21.20 -54.10 22.50
CA LYS A 163 -20.81 -54.33 23.90
C LYS A 163 -19.33 -54.66 23.96
N ILE A 164 -18.58 -53.95 24.81
CA ILE A 164 -17.14 -54.16 25.02
C ILE A 164 -16.92 -54.69 26.44
N THR A 165 -16.01 -55.64 26.64
CA THR A 165 -15.68 -56.13 27.98
C THR A 165 -14.59 -55.29 28.65
N ALA A 166 -14.58 -55.22 29.98
CA ALA A 166 -13.52 -54.54 30.72
C ALA A 166 -12.11 -55.10 30.39
N ASP A 167 -11.99 -56.42 30.20
CA ASP A 167 -10.72 -57.04 29.83
C ASP A 167 -10.25 -56.63 28.41
N GLN A 168 -11.18 -56.31 27.49
CA GLN A 168 -10.83 -55.75 26.17
C GLN A 168 -10.30 -54.32 26.26
N LEU A 169 -10.86 -53.49 27.15
CA LEU A 169 -10.33 -52.14 27.41
C LEU A 169 -8.94 -52.19 28.07
N TYR A 170 -8.70 -53.19 28.92
CA TYR A 170 -7.39 -53.41 29.51
C TYR A 170 -6.37 -53.91 28.48
N SER A 171 -6.74 -54.88 27.65
CA SER A 171 -5.85 -55.40 26.58
C SER A 171 -5.52 -54.35 25.51
N SER A 172 -6.38 -53.33 25.34
CA SER A 172 -6.10 -52.18 24.49
C SER A 172 -5.32 -51.05 25.19
N LYS A 173 -4.98 -51.21 26.48
CA LYS A 173 -4.30 -50.24 27.33
C LYS A 173 -5.06 -48.92 27.48
N ILE A 174 -6.39 -48.96 27.40
CA ILE A 174 -7.27 -47.81 27.64
C ILE A 174 -7.51 -47.62 29.14
N ILE A 175 -7.67 -48.73 29.86
CA ILE A 175 -7.75 -48.76 31.32
C ILE A 175 -6.52 -49.47 31.90
N ASP A 176 -6.10 -49.07 33.09
CA ASP A 176 -4.99 -49.70 33.81
C ASP A 176 -5.46 -50.91 34.63
N LEU A 177 -4.49 -51.66 35.17
CA LEU A 177 -4.79 -52.84 35.97
C LEU A 177 -5.53 -52.48 37.27
N GLU A 178 -5.26 -51.29 37.81
CA GLU A 178 -5.88 -50.80 39.04
C GLU A 178 -7.36 -50.48 38.84
N THR A 179 -7.72 -49.75 37.77
CA THR A 179 -9.13 -49.48 37.43
C THR A 179 -9.89 -50.74 37.03
N LEU A 180 -9.25 -51.71 36.36
CA LEU A 180 -9.86 -53.01 36.08
C LEU A 180 -10.18 -53.77 37.38
N ASN A 181 -9.26 -53.77 38.34
CA ASN A 181 -9.50 -54.41 39.65
C ASN A 181 -10.58 -53.67 40.44
N MET A 182 -10.57 -52.33 40.46
CA MET A 182 -11.62 -51.53 41.10
C MET A 182 -13.00 -51.74 40.47
N LEU A 183 -13.09 -52.00 39.15
CA LEU A 183 -14.31 -52.40 38.47
C LEU A 183 -14.76 -53.80 38.91
N LYS A 184 -13.83 -54.78 38.94
CA LYS A 184 -14.10 -56.15 39.39
C LYS A 184 -14.57 -56.19 40.85
N ASP A 185 -14.03 -55.32 41.69
CA ASP A 185 -14.37 -55.16 43.10
C ASP A 185 -15.64 -54.31 43.34
N LYS A 186 -16.32 -53.86 42.27
CA LYS A 186 -17.52 -52.99 42.30
C LYS A 186 -17.34 -51.66 43.04
N ARG A 187 -16.09 -51.19 43.21
CA ARG A 187 -15.77 -49.89 43.82
C ARG A 187 -15.98 -48.73 42.84
N LEU A 188 -15.82 -48.99 41.55
CA LEU A 188 -16.12 -48.06 40.46
C LEU A 188 -17.27 -48.61 39.63
N THR A 189 -18.19 -47.74 39.20
CA THR A 189 -19.25 -48.11 38.28
C THR A 189 -18.80 -47.95 36.82
N VAL A 190 -19.39 -48.73 35.92
CA VAL A 190 -19.17 -48.62 34.46
C VAL A 190 -19.40 -47.19 33.96
N GLN A 191 -20.41 -46.51 34.50
CA GLN A 191 -20.73 -45.13 34.13
C GLN A 191 -19.64 -44.15 34.54
N GLN A 192 -19.10 -44.26 35.75
CA GLN A 192 -17.99 -43.41 36.22
C GLN A 192 -16.73 -43.61 35.37
N VAL A 193 -16.42 -44.84 34.96
CA VAL A 193 -15.27 -45.12 34.09
C VAL A 193 -15.49 -44.58 32.67
N CYS A 194 -16.72 -44.63 32.14
CA CYS A 194 -17.05 -43.97 30.87
C CYS A 194 -16.95 -42.44 30.92
N GLU A 195 -17.16 -41.83 32.09
CA GLU A 195 -17.09 -40.39 32.30
C GLU A 195 -15.65 -39.88 32.48
N MET A 196 -14.69 -40.75 32.83
CA MET A 196 -13.26 -40.40 32.90
C MET A 196 -12.76 -39.91 31.53
N GLU A 197 -12.14 -38.73 31.50
CA GLU A 197 -11.70 -38.08 30.26
C GLU A 197 -10.69 -38.93 29.47
N SER A 198 -9.82 -39.65 30.18
CA SER A 198 -8.84 -40.58 29.61
C SER A 198 -9.48 -41.73 28.83
N VAL A 199 -10.64 -42.23 29.27
CA VAL A 199 -11.36 -43.35 28.64
C VAL A 199 -12.36 -42.84 27.61
N ARG A 200 -13.06 -41.74 27.91
CA ARG A 200 -14.06 -41.11 27.05
C ARG A 200 -13.50 -40.75 25.67
N LYS A 201 -12.27 -40.24 25.63
CA LYS A 201 -11.56 -39.92 24.38
C LYS A 201 -11.44 -41.14 23.45
N TYR A 202 -11.19 -42.32 24.00
CA TYR A 202 -10.99 -43.53 23.19
C TYR A 202 -12.32 -44.20 22.82
N LEU A 203 -13.29 -44.23 23.75
CA LEU A 203 -14.60 -44.82 23.51
C LEU A 203 -15.47 -44.00 22.55
N PHE A 204 -15.48 -42.68 22.70
CA PHE A 204 -16.43 -41.80 22.01
C PHE A 204 -15.77 -40.76 21.09
N GLY A 205 -14.44 -40.64 21.15
CA GLY A 205 -13.69 -39.60 20.46
C GLY A 205 -13.76 -38.22 21.13
N THR A 206 -12.87 -37.31 20.72
CA THR A 206 -12.81 -35.89 21.13
C THR A 206 -13.75 -34.97 20.33
N GLY A 207 -14.57 -35.55 19.46
CA GLY A 207 -15.55 -34.89 18.61
C GLY A 207 -14.99 -34.43 17.26
N ALA A 208 -15.63 -34.86 16.17
CA ALA A 208 -15.35 -34.41 14.81
C ALA A 208 -16.01 -33.04 14.52
N ILE A 209 -15.60 -32.40 13.43
CA ILE A 209 -16.26 -31.19 12.90
C ILE A 209 -17.69 -31.55 12.52
N SER A 210 -18.67 -31.06 13.26
CA SER A 210 -20.09 -31.47 13.12
C SER A 210 -20.86 -30.63 12.10
N GLY A 211 -20.45 -29.39 11.89
CA GLY A 211 -21.15 -28.46 11.02
C GLY A 211 -20.42 -27.14 10.86
N ILE A 212 -21.14 -26.18 10.32
CA ILE A 212 -20.66 -24.85 10.00
C ILE A 212 -21.41 -23.83 10.84
N TYR A 213 -20.66 -22.94 11.48
CA TYR A 213 -21.19 -21.77 12.15
C TYR A 213 -21.06 -20.57 11.22
N LYS A 214 -22.18 -20.00 10.79
CA LYS A 214 -22.20 -18.77 10.00
C LYS A 214 -22.25 -17.58 10.96
N CYS A 215 -21.14 -16.84 11.07
CA CYS A 215 -21.08 -15.65 11.92
C CYS A 215 -22.11 -14.59 11.49
N ALA A 216 -22.26 -14.40 10.18
CA ALA A 216 -23.27 -13.51 9.60
C ALA A 216 -24.69 -14.09 9.78
N GLY A 217 -25.30 -13.81 10.93
CA GLY A 217 -26.64 -14.25 11.33
C GLY A 217 -26.69 -15.24 12.50
N LYS A 218 -25.54 -15.61 13.09
CA LYS A 218 -25.43 -16.59 14.20
C LYS A 218 -26.21 -17.89 13.93
N GLU A 219 -26.13 -18.39 12.69
CA GLU A 219 -26.85 -19.58 12.24
C GLU A 219 -25.91 -20.80 12.25
N VAL A 220 -26.36 -21.90 12.85
CA VAL A 220 -25.69 -23.21 12.79
C VAL A 220 -26.26 -23.99 11.62
N LEU A 221 -25.39 -24.44 10.72
CA LEU A 221 -25.74 -25.20 9.54
C LEU A 221 -25.08 -26.57 9.54
N THR A 222 -25.78 -27.58 9.02
CA THR A 222 -25.14 -28.85 8.69
C THR A 222 -24.22 -28.67 7.48
N LEU A 223 -23.18 -29.50 7.35
CA LEU A 223 -22.25 -29.44 6.21
C LEU A 223 -22.98 -29.52 4.86
N TYR A 224 -23.94 -30.44 4.76
CA TYR A 224 -24.74 -30.63 3.57
C TYR A 224 -25.68 -29.45 3.25
N GLN A 225 -26.26 -28.81 4.28
CA GLN A 225 -27.07 -27.60 4.09
C GLN A 225 -26.23 -26.41 3.62
N ALA A 226 -25.01 -26.26 4.15
CA ALA A 226 -24.10 -25.20 3.73
C ALA A 226 -23.70 -25.35 2.26
N MET A 227 -23.47 -26.59 1.80
CA MET A 227 -23.23 -26.91 0.39
C MET A 227 -24.44 -26.55 -0.49
N LYS A 228 -25.66 -26.94 -0.09
CA LYS A 228 -26.89 -26.60 -0.84
C LYS A 228 -27.14 -25.09 -0.93
N LYS A 229 -26.76 -24.33 0.10
CA LYS A 229 -26.84 -22.86 0.10
C LYS A 229 -25.70 -22.20 -0.70
N GLY A 230 -24.76 -22.98 -1.25
CA GLY A 230 -23.60 -22.48 -2.01
C GLY A 230 -22.56 -21.76 -1.14
N LEU A 231 -22.57 -21.98 0.18
CA LEU A 231 -21.64 -21.36 1.12
C LEU A 231 -20.28 -22.07 1.12
N VAL A 232 -20.25 -23.36 0.80
CA VAL A 232 -19.04 -24.19 0.73
C VAL A 232 -19.06 -25.01 -0.54
N LYS A 233 -17.89 -25.18 -1.16
CA LYS A 233 -17.72 -26.01 -2.35
C LYS A 233 -18.05 -27.48 -2.06
N PRO A 234 -18.64 -28.22 -3.02
CA PRO A 234 -18.97 -29.64 -2.84
C PRO A 234 -17.75 -30.49 -2.45
N GLU A 235 -16.58 -30.23 -3.04
CA GLU A 235 -15.37 -31.02 -2.81
C GLU A 235 -14.89 -30.95 -1.35
N ILE A 236 -15.02 -29.77 -0.72
CA ILE A 236 -14.66 -29.55 0.69
C ILE A 236 -15.69 -30.21 1.61
N THR A 237 -16.97 -30.10 1.24
CA THR A 237 -18.08 -30.69 2.00
C THR A 237 -17.99 -32.21 2.02
N ASP A 238 -17.72 -32.83 0.87
CA ASP A 238 -17.55 -34.27 0.72
C ASP A 238 -16.43 -34.78 1.64
N ALA A 239 -15.26 -34.13 1.62
CA ALA A 239 -14.13 -34.53 2.44
C ALA A 239 -14.46 -34.45 3.95
N LEU A 240 -15.17 -33.41 4.39
CA LEU A 240 -15.58 -33.25 5.79
C LEU A 240 -16.64 -34.27 6.20
N LEU A 241 -17.61 -34.59 5.32
CA LEU A 241 -18.60 -35.64 5.57
C LEU A 241 -17.96 -37.04 5.60
N GLU A 242 -17.00 -37.31 4.72
CA GLU A 242 -16.20 -38.54 4.75
C GLU A 242 -15.44 -38.67 6.07
N ALA A 243 -14.87 -37.58 6.58
CA ALA A 243 -14.21 -37.58 7.89
C ALA A 243 -15.19 -37.86 9.04
N GLN A 244 -16.42 -37.32 9.02
CA GLN A 244 -17.45 -37.67 10.01
C GLN A 244 -17.78 -39.17 9.97
N ALA A 245 -18.02 -39.70 8.77
CA ALA A 245 -18.31 -41.12 8.58
C ALA A 245 -17.14 -42.02 9.05
N ALA A 246 -15.91 -41.64 8.74
CA ALA A 246 -14.71 -42.39 9.13
C ALA A 246 -14.33 -42.27 10.60
N THR A 247 -14.86 -41.29 11.33
CA THR A 247 -14.62 -41.09 12.78
C THR A 247 -15.74 -41.67 13.65
N GLY A 248 -16.86 -42.10 13.05
CA GLY A 248 -17.86 -42.94 13.72
C GLY A 248 -19.30 -42.71 13.26
N PHE A 249 -19.73 -41.45 13.16
CA PHE A 249 -21.13 -41.09 12.97
C PHE A 249 -21.26 -39.80 12.16
N MET A 250 -22.35 -39.72 11.39
CA MET A 250 -22.81 -38.46 10.82
C MET A 250 -23.41 -37.62 11.94
N LEU A 251 -22.98 -36.36 12.02
CA LEU A 251 -23.34 -35.47 13.11
C LEU A 251 -24.39 -34.45 12.65
N ASP A 252 -25.50 -34.36 13.36
CA ASP A 252 -26.46 -33.27 13.22
C ASP A 252 -26.22 -32.24 14.32
N PRO A 253 -25.63 -31.07 14.01
CA PRO A 253 -25.38 -30.00 14.98
C PRO A 253 -26.62 -29.28 15.45
N VAL A 254 -27.73 -29.32 14.70
CA VAL A 254 -28.97 -28.64 15.06
C VAL A 254 -29.81 -29.50 16.01
N LYS A 255 -29.88 -30.80 15.74
CA LYS A 255 -30.63 -31.76 16.58
C LYS A 255 -29.80 -32.45 17.66
N ASN A 256 -28.49 -32.21 17.67
CA ASN A 256 -27.52 -32.90 18.52
C ASN A 256 -27.63 -34.44 18.44
N LYS A 257 -27.77 -34.97 17.23
CA LYS A 257 -27.89 -36.42 16.96
C LYS A 257 -26.62 -36.97 16.31
N ARG A 258 -26.36 -38.25 16.59
CA ARG A 258 -25.32 -39.06 15.95
C ARG A 258 -26.01 -40.18 15.20
N LEU A 259 -25.84 -40.24 13.88
CA LEU A 259 -26.54 -41.16 13.01
C LEU A 259 -25.55 -42.01 12.23
N SER A 260 -25.93 -43.25 11.90
CA SER A 260 -25.24 -44.03 10.84
C SER A 260 -25.47 -43.38 9.47
N VAL A 261 -24.69 -43.77 8.45
CA VAL A 261 -24.85 -43.20 7.10
C VAL A 261 -26.24 -43.49 6.53
N ASP A 262 -26.76 -44.71 6.72
CA ASP A 262 -28.09 -45.09 6.28
C ASP A 262 -29.22 -44.29 6.97
N GLU A 263 -29.08 -44.05 8.27
CA GLU A 263 -30.03 -43.23 9.03
C GLU A 263 -29.94 -41.75 8.65
N ALA A 264 -28.73 -41.25 8.40
CA ALA A 264 -28.51 -39.86 8.00
C ALA A 264 -29.17 -39.53 6.65
N VAL A 265 -29.12 -40.44 5.68
CA VAL A 265 -29.82 -40.28 4.40
C VAL A 265 -31.34 -40.35 4.60
N ARG A 266 -31.82 -41.25 5.46
CA ARG A 266 -33.27 -41.38 5.77
C ARG A 266 -33.84 -40.14 6.47
N GLU A 267 -33.09 -39.54 7.39
CA GLU A 267 -33.48 -38.29 8.08
C GLU A 267 -33.22 -37.04 7.23
N GLY A 268 -32.62 -37.17 6.04
CA GLY A 268 -32.32 -36.06 5.14
C GLY A 268 -31.16 -35.16 5.60
N LEU A 269 -30.31 -35.65 6.51
CA LEU A 269 -29.08 -34.97 6.95
C LEU A 269 -28.07 -34.90 5.79
N VAL A 270 -28.01 -35.94 4.97
CA VAL A 270 -27.18 -36.04 3.77
C VAL A 270 -28.04 -36.46 2.58
N GLY A 271 -27.70 -35.99 1.38
CA GLY A 271 -28.36 -36.40 0.15
C GLY A 271 -28.06 -37.84 -0.28
N PRO A 272 -28.97 -38.50 -1.00
CA PRO A 272 -28.75 -39.85 -1.52
C PRO A 272 -27.56 -39.95 -2.48
N GLU A 273 -27.17 -38.85 -3.13
CA GLU A 273 -26.03 -38.77 -4.04
C GLU A 273 -24.67 -39.04 -3.37
N LEU A 274 -24.57 -38.88 -2.05
CA LEU A 274 -23.34 -39.13 -1.29
C LEU A 274 -23.36 -40.49 -0.56
N HIS A 275 -24.45 -41.26 -0.65
CA HIS A 275 -24.66 -42.49 0.13
C HIS A 275 -23.54 -43.52 -0.06
N ASP A 276 -23.27 -43.95 -1.30
CA ASP A 276 -22.24 -44.96 -1.60
C ASP A 276 -20.84 -44.53 -1.13
N ARG A 277 -20.56 -43.24 -1.28
CA ARG A 277 -19.25 -42.65 -0.94
C ARG A 277 -19.05 -42.59 0.57
N LEU A 278 -20.05 -42.15 1.32
CA LEU A 278 -20.02 -42.13 2.78
C LEU A 278 -20.06 -43.52 3.39
N LEU A 279 -20.78 -44.47 2.78
CA LEU A 279 -20.76 -45.86 3.20
C LEU A 279 -19.36 -46.47 3.05
N SER A 280 -18.63 -46.11 1.97
CA SER A 280 -17.22 -46.48 1.80
C SER A 280 -16.31 -45.89 2.89
N ALA A 281 -16.58 -44.67 3.34
CA ALA A 281 -15.86 -44.03 4.44
C ALA A 281 -16.22 -44.64 5.82
N GLU A 282 -17.48 -45.01 6.06
CA GLU A 282 -17.95 -45.68 7.30
C GLU A 282 -17.28 -47.06 7.48
N ARG A 283 -16.80 -47.68 6.40
CA ARG A 283 -15.97 -48.90 6.47
C ARG A 283 -14.63 -48.70 7.17
N ALA A 284 -14.17 -47.46 7.33
CA ALA A 284 -13.02 -47.17 8.18
C ALA A 284 -13.29 -47.47 9.68
N VAL A 285 -14.57 -47.52 10.07
CA VAL A 285 -15.02 -47.81 11.45
C VAL A 285 -15.54 -49.23 11.59
N THR A 286 -16.26 -49.72 10.57
CA THR A 286 -16.88 -51.07 10.56
C THR A 286 -15.97 -52.16 9.99
N GLY A 287 -14.85 -51.76 9.38
CA GLY A 287 -13.87 -52.65 8.77
C GLY A 287 -14.10 -52.90 7.28
N TYR A 288 -12.99 -53.01 6.54
CA TYR A 288 -13.02 -53.43 5.15
C TYR A 288 -12.99 -54.96 5.08
N ARG A 289 -13.92 -55.57 4.34
CA ARG A 289 -13.80 -57.00 4.02
C ARG A 289 -12.73 -57.21 2.99
N ASP A 290 -11.72 -58.00 3.34
CA ASP A 290 -10.68 -58.46 2.43
C ASP A 290 -11.28 -59.49 1.44
N PRO A 291 -11.27 -59.22 0.12
CA PRO A 291 -11.82 -60.14 -0.87
C PRO A 291 -11.16 -61.52 -0.88
N TYR A 292 -9.91 -61.62 -0.41
CA TYR A 292 -9.14 -62.86 -0.45
C TYR A 292 -9.32 -63.72 0.80
N THR A 293 -9.49 -63.10 1.97
CA THR A 293 -9.57 -63.82 3.26
C THR A 293 -10.95 -63.81 3.88
N GLY A 294 -11.85 -62.95 3.42
CA GLY A 294 -13.17 -62.71 4.01
C GLY A 294 -13.13 -62.03 5.38
N LYS A 295 -11.94 -61.78 5.94
CA LYS A 295 -11.74 -61.13 7.24
C LYS A 295 -11.96 -59.63 7.13
N THR A 296 -12.43 -59.03 8.22
CA THR A 296 -12.46 -57.58 8.40
C THR A 296 -11.04 -57.09 8.71
N ILE A 297 -10.59 -56.11 7.94
CA ILE A 297 -9.27 -55.47 8.10
C ILE A 297 -9.44 -53.97 8.34
N SER A 298 -8.44 -53.37 8.98
CA SER A 298 -8.43 -51.93 9.26
C SER A 298 -8.20 -51.10 8.00
N LEU A 299 -8.50 -49.80 8.09
CA LEU A 299 -8.27 -48.81 7.04
C LEU A 299 -6.81 -48.82 6.53
N PHE A 300 -5.84 -48.87 7.43
CA PHE A 300 -4.41 -48.91 7.09
C PHE A 300 -4.01 -50.23 6.42
N GLN A 301 -4.55 -51.37 6.87
CA GLN A 301 -4.30 -52.66 6.24
C GLN A 301 -4.90 -52.73 4.84
N ALA A 302 -6.09 -52.14 4.64
CA ALA A 302 -6.71 -52.02 3.32
C ALA A 302 -5.84 -51.20 2.35
N MET A 303 -5.17 -50.15 2.84
CA MET A 303 -4.17 -49.38 2.08
C MET A 303 -2.97 -50.22 1.66
N LYS A 304 -2.36 -50.96 2.61
CA LYS A 304 -1.18 -51.81 2.32
C LYS A 304 -1.50 -52.92 1.32
N LYS A 305 -2.76 -53.38 1.29
CA LYS A 305 -3.28 -54.36 0.32
C LYS A 305 -3.76 -53.74 -0.99
N GLY A 306 -3.70 -52.42 -1.15
CA GLY A 306 -4.11 -51.73 -2.38
C GLY A 306 -5.62 -51.76 -2.65
N LEU A 307 -6.46 -52.04 -1.65
CA LEU A 307 -7.92 -52.03 -1.81
C LEU A 307 -8.49 -50.61 -1.92
N ILE A 308 -7.75 -49.62 -1.42
CA ILE A 308 -8.14 -48.21 -1.36
C ILE A 308 -6.91 -47.35 -1.68
N ALA A 309 -7.12 -46.23 -2.36
CA ALA A 309 -6.05 -45.30 -2.70
C ALA A 309 -5.35 -44.73 -1.46
N LYS A 310 -4.01 -44.64 -1.51
CA LYS A 310 -3.16 -44.17 -0.40
C LYS A 310 -3.57 -42.78 0.10
N GLU A 311 -3.75 -41.81 -0.80
CA GLU A 311 -4.12 -40.43 -0.47
C GLU A 311 -5.45 -40.32 0.28
N TYR A 312 -6.43 -41.12 -0.12
CA TYR A 312 -7.74 -41.19 0.52
C TYR A 312 -7.63 -41.73 1.94
N VAL A 313 -6.86 -42.81 2.12
CA VAL A 313 -6.63 -43.42 3.43
C VAL A 313 -5.88 -42.47 4.38
N LEU A 314 -4.84 -41.80 3.90
CA LEU A 314 -4.09 -40.83 4.71
C LEU A 314 -4.98 -39.71 5.26
N ARG A 315 -5.92 -39.19 4.45
CA ARG A 315 -6.89 -38.18 4.88
C ARG A 315 -7.80 -38.68 6.01
N LEU A 316 -8.33 -39.90 5.88
CA LEU A 316 -9.20 -40.48 6.90
C LEU A 316 -8.44 -40.86 8.18
N LEU A 317 -7.18 -41.31 8.05
CA LEU A 317 -6.30 -41.57 9.19
C LEU A 317 -5.94 -40.29 9.95
N ASP A 318 -5.69 -39.17 9.25
CA ASP A 318 -5.50 -37.86 9.89
C ASP A 318 -6.72 -37.50 10.76
N ALA A 319 -7.94 -37.64 10.22
CA ALA A 319 -9.16 -37.39 10.98
C ALA A 319 -9.27 -38.28 12.23
N GLN A 320 -9.11 -39.60 12.10
CA GLN A 320 -9.20 -40.54 13.22
C GLN A 320 -8.16 -40.26 14.32
N LEU A 321 -6.91 -39.98 13.92
CA LEU A 321 -5.80 -39.72 14.85
C LEU A 321 -6.10 -38.53 15.76
N VAL A 322 -6.67 -37.46 15.20
CA VAL A 322 -6.99 -36.23 15.96
C VAL A 322 -8.27 -36.40 16.79
N THR A 323 -9.25 -37.16 16.29
CA THR A 323 -10.51 -37.38 17.02
C THR A 323 -10.42 -38.41 18.14
N GLY A 324 -9.25 -39.00 18.41
CA GLY A 324 -9.07 -39.89 19.56
C GLY A 324 -7.92 -40.87 19.43
N GLY A 325 -7.63 -41.34 18.22
CA GLY A 325 -6.69 -42.42 17.93
C GLY A 325 -7.14 -43.27 16.73
N ILE A 326 -6.40 -44.33 16.40
CA ILE A 326 -6.78 -45.18 15.25
C ILE A 326 -7.94 -46.10 15.64
N ILE A 327 -8.97 -46.19 14.81
CA ILE A 327 -10.16 -46.98 15.14
C ILE A 327 -9.89 -48.48 14.91
N ASP A 328 -10.27 -49.30 15.90
CA ASP A 328 -10.34 -50.74 15.75
C ASP A 328 -11.61 -51.14 14.97
N PRO A 329 -11.50 -51.78 13.79
CA PRO A 329 -12.66 -52.17 13.00
C PRO A 329 -13.52 -53.27 13.64
N GLU A 330 -12.98 -54.07 14.55
CA GLU A 330 -13.68 -55.21 15.15
C GLU A 330 -14.59 -54.76 16.31
N TYR A 331 -14.14 -53.76 17.06
CA TYR A 331 -14.83 -53.27 18.27
C TYR A 331 -15.29 -51.81 18.18
N SER A 332 -14.93 -51.10 17.12
CA SER A 332 -15.35 -49.73 16.78
C SER A 332 -15.06 -48.66 17.86
N TYR A 333 -13.94 -48.77 18.58
CA TYR A 333 -13.41 -47.73 19.47
C TYR A 333 -12.01 -47.28 19.04
N HIS A 334 -11.57 -46.10 19.47
CA HIS A 334 -10.26 -45.55 19.14
C HIS A 334 -9.19 -46.19 20.02
N LEU A 335 -8.07 -46.57 19.42
CA LEU A 335 -6.94 -47.19 20.09
C LEU A 335 -5.84 -46.15 20.39
N PRO A 336 -5.14 -46.29 21.53
CA PRO A 336 -3.88 -45.60 21.76
C PRO A 336 -2.84 -45.94 20.68
N LEU A 337 -1.95 -44.99 20.39
CA LEU A 337 -0.95 -45.10 19.31
C LEU A 337 -0.08 -46.36 19.43
N GLU A 338 0.42 -46.65 20.64
CA GLU A 338 1.26 -47.83 20.90
C GLU A 338 0.52 -49.15 20.68
N THR A 339 -0.78 -49.19 20.99
CA THR A 339 -1.63 -50.36 20.75
C THR A 339 -1.92 -50.50 19.25
N ALA A 340 -2.12 -49.39 18.53
CA ALA A 340 -2.31 -49.40 17.09
C ALA A 340 -1.08 -49.95 16.35
N TYR A 341 0.14 -49.63 16.80
CA TYR A 341 1.37 -50.24 16.29
C TYR A 341 1.44 -51.73 16.55
N GLN A 342 1.11 -52.18 17.78
CA GLN A 342 1.12 -53.59 18.16
C GLN A 342 0.14 -54.42 17.32
N ARG A 343 -1.03 -53.85 16.97
CA ARG A 343 -2.05 -54.50 16.13
C ARG A 343 -1.80 -54.33 14.62
N GLY A 344 -0.77 -53.58 14.22
CA GLY A 344 -0.46 -53.32 12.81
C GLY A 344 -1.53 -52.49 12.10
N TYR A 345 -2.22 -51.61 12.83
CA TYR A 345 -3.22 -50.68 12.29
C TYR A 345 -2.62 -49.32 11.92
N LEU A 346 -1.35 -49.10 12.22
CA LEU A 346 -0.55 -47.96 11.79
C LEU A 346 0.93 -48.37 11.79
N ASP A 347 1.77 -47.74 10.97
CA ASP A 347 3.23 -47.85 11.05
C ASP A 347 3.86 -46.52 11.49
N ARG A 348 5.11 -46.56 11.98
CA ARG A 348 5.82 -45.36 12.45
C ARG A 348 6.08 -44.36 11.31
N GLU A 349 6.35 -44.86 10.11
CA GLU A 349 6.60 -44.04 8.92
C GLU A 349 5.37 -43.21 8.54
N THR A 350 4.18 -43.84 8.46
CA THR A 350 2.94 -43.13 8.12
C THR A 350 2.54 -42.16 9.23
N TYR A 351 2.78 -42.51 10.51
CA TYR A 351 2.55 -41.58 11.60
C TYR A 351 3.43 -40.32 11.51
N SER A 352 4.72 -40.49 11.20
CA SER A 352 5.64 -39.37 10.99
C SER A 352 5.17 -38.49 9.84
N LEU A 353 4.70 -39.08 8.74
CA LEU A 353 4.14 -38.35 7.61
C LEU A 353 2.86 -37.58 7.99
N LEU A 354 1.96 -38.17 8.76
CA LEU A 354 0.70 -37.52 9.18
C LEU A 354 0.93 -36.35 10.17
N THR A 355 2.02 -36.40 10.94
CA THR A 355 2.33 -35.37 11.95
C THR A 355 3.23 -34.26 11.42
N ASP A 356 3.86 -34.44 10.26
CA ASP A 356 4.70 -33.42 9.64
C ASP A 356 3.84 -32.24 9.13
N PRO A 357 4.06 -31.02 9.63
CA PRO A 357 3.29 -29.84 9.20
C PRO A 357 3.67 -29.33 7.80
N THR A 358 4.80 -29.76 7.24
CA THR A 358 5.35 -29.33 5.94
C THR A 358 5.15 -30.35 4.82
N GLU A 359 5.36 -31.64 5.11
CA GLU A 359 5.21 -32.74 4.14
C GLU A 359 3.95 -33.60 4.37
N GLY A 360 3.16 -33.30 5.39
CA GLY A 360 1.96 -34.06 5.71
C GLY A 360 0.84 -33.93 4.67
N PRO A 361 -0.05 -34.93 4.60
CA PRO A 361 -1.15 -34.92 3.66
C PRO A 361 -2.14 -33.80 4.03
N GLN A 362 -2.09 -32.68 3.30
CA GLN A 362 -3.07 -31.61 3.37
C GLN A 362 -4.38 -32.02 2.68
N GLY A 363 -4.99 -33.09 3.18
CA GLY A 363 -6.12 -33.76 2.54
C GLY A 363 -7.46 -33.04 2.72
N PHE A 364 -7.51 -31.95 3.48
CA PHE A 364 -8.69 -31.12 3.68
C PHE A 364 -8.41 -29.68 3.22
N CYS A 365 -9.45 -28.87 3.04
CA CYS A 365 -9.30 -27.45 2.72
C CYS A 365 -10.16 -26.59 3.65
N ASP A 366 -9.71 -25.38 3.95
CA ASP A 366 -10.54 -24.38 4.63
C ASP A 366 -11.69 -23.93 3.70
N PRO A 367 -12.97 -24.03 4.12
CA PRO A 367 -14.08 -23.47 3.38
C PRO A 367 -14.02 -21.95 3.14
N SER A 368 -13.31 -21.21 4.01
CA SER A 368 -13.22 -19.74 3.96
C SER A 368 -12.05 -19.24 3.10
N THR A 369 -10.87 -19.89 3.19
CA THR A 369 -9.66 -19.48 2.44
C THR A 369 -9.37 -20.34 1.22
N GLU A 370 -10.00 -21.51 1.10
CA GLU A 370 -9.73 -22.54 0.09
C GLU A 370 -8.29 -23.08 0.12
N GLU A 371 -7.54 -22.80 1.20
CA GLU A 371 -6.18 -23.31 1.38
C GLU A 371 -6.19 -24.77 1.87
N PRO A 372 -5.29 -25.62 1.35
CA PRO A 372 -5.15 -26.99 1.79
C PRO A 372 -4.55 -27.04 3.21
N MET A 373 -5.16 -27.84 4.09
CA MET A 373 -4.83 -27.95 5.50
C MET A 373 -4.98 -29.38 6.02
N SER A 374 -4.33 -29.67 7.15
CA SER A 374 -4.58 -30.89 7.94
C SER A 374 -5.87 -30.78 8.75
N TYR A 375 -6.42 -31.93 9.16
CA TYR A 375 -7.61 -31.97 10.01
C TYR A 375 -7.36 -31.31 11.38
N THR A 376 -6.13 -31.44 11.91
CA THR A 376 -5.71 -30.76 13.15
C THR A 376 -5.82 -29.25 13.05
N GLN A 377 -5.37 -28.66 11.93
CA GLN A 377 -5.43 -27.22 11.71
C GLN A 377 -6.88 -26.73 11.57
N LEU A 378 -7.74 -27.49 10.89
CA LEU A 378 -9.17 -27.19 10.80
C LEU A 378 -9.85 -27.21 12.17
N LEU A 379 -9.57 -28.23 12.99
CA LEU A 379 -10.16 -28.33 14.34
C LEU A 379 -9.76 -27.19 15.27
N LYS A 380 -8.57 -26.60 15.11
CA LYS A 380 -8.15 -25.40 15.84
C LYS A 380 -8.94 -24.15 15.44
N ARG A 381 -9.55 -24.12 14.24
CA ARG A 381 -10.42 -23.03 13.76
C ARG A 381 -11.90 -23.23 14.11
N CYS A 382 -12.27 -24.42 14.60
CA CYS A 382 -13.62 -24.69 15.04
C CYS A 382 -13.90 -24.07 16.41
N ARG A 383 -15.13 -23.57 16.57
CA ARG A 383 -15.69 -23.23 17.88
C ARG A 383 -16.34 -24.45 18.50
N VAL A 384 -16.25 -24.57 19.81
CA VAL A 384 -17.00 -25.58 20.56
C VAL A 384 -18.27 -24.92 21.05
N ASP A 385 -19.42 -25.44 20.64
CA ASP A 385 -20.71 -24.97 21.16
C ASP A 385 -20.85 -25.39 22.63
N GLU A 386 -21.05 -24.43 23.54
CA GLU A 386 -21.07 -24.67 24.99
C GLU A 386 -22.19 -25.62 25.42
N ASN A 387 -23.31 -25.62 24.69
CA ASN A 387 -24.49 -26.41 25.03
C ASN A 387 -24.41 -27.86 24.52
N SER A 388 -23.85 -28.07 23.33
CA SER A 388 -23.79 -29.41 22.70
C SER A 388 -22.42 -30.08 22.79
N GLY A 389 -21.36 -29.33 23.11
CA GLY A 389 -19.97 -29.79 23.07
C GLY A 389 -19.47 -30.12 21.67
N GLN A 390 -20.21 -29.73 20.62
CA GLN A 390 -19.87 -30.02 19.24
C GLN A 390 -18.95 -28.98 18.62
N ARG A 391 -18.15 -29.40 17.65
CA ARG A 391 -17.17 -28.53 16.97
C ARG A 391 -17.74 -28.00 15.66
N LEU A 392 -17.97 -26.69 15.61
CA LEU A 392 -18.51 -25.99 14.45
C LEU A 392 -17.42 -25.18 13.76
N LEU A 393 -17.24 -25.41 12.47
CA LEU A 393 -16.28 -24.66 11.66
C LEU A 393 -16.84 -23.27 11.35
N THR A 394 -16.10 -22.22 11.67
CA THR A 394 -16.54 -20.85 11.46
C THR A 394 -16.41 -20.47 9.98
N LEU A 395 -17.53 -20.11 9.36
CA LEU A 395 -17.51 -19.49 8.03
C LEU A 395 -17.46 -17.97 8.22
N THR A 396 -16.28 -17.42 7.99
CA THR A 396 -16.10 -15.99 7.90
C THR A 396 -15.93 -15.61 6.44
N ASP A 397 -16.86 -14.82 5.92
CA ASP A 397 -16.82 -14.34 4.54
C ASP A 397 -15.78 -13.23 4.40
N ARG A 398 -14.49 -13.60 4.44
CA ARG A 398 -13.36 -12.66 4.36
C ARG A 398 -13.42 -11.79 3.09
N LYS A 399 -14.01 -12.31 2.01
CA LYS A 399 -14.25 -11.57 0.76
C LYS A 399 -15.19 -10.37 0.95
N ARG A 400 -16.01 -10.34 2.00
CA ARG A 400 -16.89 -9.20 2.35
C ARG A 400 -16.29 -8.25 3.38
N LEU A 401 -15.17 -8.60 4.01
CA LEU A 401 -14.44 -7.75 4.95
C LEU A 401 -13.48 -6.80 4.21
N VAL A 402 -14.01 -6.10 3.21
CA VAL A 402 -13.28 -5.10 2.42
C VAL A 402 -13.73 -3.70 2.80
N PHE A 403 -12.77 -2.83 3.04
CA PHE A 403 -12.97 -1.44 3.39
C PHE A 403 -12.73 -0.55 2.16
N LYS A 404 -13.50 0.53 2.03
CA LYS A 404 -13.31 1.49 0.94
C LYS A 404 -12.17 2.44 1.28
N GLY A 405 -11.09 2.38 0.50
CA GLY A 405 -9.98 3.35 0.56
C GLY A 405 -10.18 4.52 -0.41
N LEU A 406 -9.10 5.27 -0.65
CA LEU A 406 -9.11 6.47 -1.50
C LEU A 406 -9.41 6.16 -2.99
N ARG A 407 -8.90 5.04 -3.51
CA ARG A 407 -8.98 4.60 -4.91
C ARG A 407 -9.18 3.09 -5.05
N LYS A 408 -8.80 2.29 -4.05
CA LYS A 408 -8.93 0.83 -4.04
C LYS A 408 -9.69 0.33 -2.79
N GLN A 409 -10.13 -0.91 -2.84
CA GLN A 409 -10.64 -1.63 -1.68
C GLN A 409 -9.47 -2.21 -0.88
N ILE A 410 -9.58 -2.18 0.45
CA ILE A 410 -8.54 -2.60 1.40
C ILE A 410 -9.04 -3.82 2.15
N THR A 411 -8.22 -4.85 2.26
CA THR A 411 -8.56 -6.04 3.05
C THR A 411 -8.30 -5.82 4.53
N MET A 412 -9.03 -6.54 5.39
CA MET A 412 -8.83 -6.51 6.83
C MET A 412 -7.38 -6.87 7.21
N GLU A 413 -6.81 -7.89 6.57
CA GLU A 413 -5.42 -8.33 6.83
C GLU A 413 -4.42 -7.19 6.58
N GLN A 414 -4.67 -6.36 5.56
CA GLN A 414 -3.82 -5.22 5.27
C GLN A 414 -3.95 -4.13 6.33
N LEU A 415 -5.14 -3.90 6.88
CA LEU A 415 -5.33 -2.94 7.98
C LEU A 415 -4.60 -3.39 9.25
N VAL A 416 -4.56 -4.70 9.53
CA VAL A 416 -3.75 -5.27 10.63
C VAL A 416 -2.25 -5.09 10.35
N ALA A 417 -1.80 -5.42 9.13
CA ALA A 417 -0.40 -5.26 8.73
C ALA A 417 0.07 -3.79 8.70
N SER A 418 -0.88 -2.85 8.65
CA SER A 418 -0.66 -1.41 8.75
C SER A 418 -0.77 -0.86 10.17
N ASP A 419 -0.94 -1.72 11.19
CA ASP A 419 -1.20 -1.33 12.60
C ASP A 419 -2.38 -0.33 12.76
N ILE A 420 -3.37 -0.37 11.85
CA ILE A 420 -4.55 0.53 11.87
C ILE A 420 -5.67 -0.05 12.73
N ILE A 421 -5.85 -1.37 12.65
CA ILE A 421 -6.76 -2.13 13.53
C ILE A 421 -5.95 -3.11 14.35
N THR A 422 -6.37 -3.37 15.58
CA THR A 422 -5.69 -4.35 16.43
C THR A 422 -6.04 -5.77 16.00
N SER A 423 -5.19 -6.74 16.34
CA SER A 423 -5.51 -8.16 16.14
C SER A 423 -6.78 -8.59 16.89
N SER A 424 -7.14 -7.89 17.97
CA SER A 424 -8.39 -8.10 18.71
C SER A 424 -9.61 -7.61 17.92
N ASP A 425 -9.56 -6.42 17.35
CA ASP A 425 -10.65 -5.88 16.51
C ASP A 425 -10.84 -6.73 15.27
N ALA A 426 -9.73 -7.18 14.66
CA ALA A 426 -9.75 -8.13 13.55
C ALA A 426 -10.43 -9.44 13.94
N ALA A 427 -10.12 -9.99 15.13
CA ALA A 427 -10.80 -11.17 15.65
C ALA A 427 -12.30 -10.89 15.80
N GLN A 428 -12.70 -9.85 16.54
CA GLN A 428 -14.11 -9.47 16.74
C GLN A 428 -14.88 -9.24 15.43
N LEU A 429 -14.22 -8.70 14.40
CA LEU A 429 -14.78 -8.53 13.07
C LEU A 429 -14.97 -9.88 12.36
N LEU A 430 -14.04 -10.82 12.52
CA LEU A 430 -14.17 -12.19 12.02
C LEU A 430 -15.26 -12.98 12.77
N GLU A 431 -15.43 -12.69 14.06
CA GLU A 431 -16.46 -13.25 14.94
C GLU A 431 -17.85 -12.68 14.64
N GLY A 432 -17.92 -11.52 13.99
CA GLY A 432 -19.16 -10.80 13.69
C GLY A 432 -19.76 -10.05 14.87
N GLU A 433 -18.96 -9.77 15.91
CA GLU A 433 -19.39 -8.96 17.07
C GLU A 433 -19.46 -7.47 16.72
N ILE A 434 -18.53 -7.02 15.89
CA ILE A 434 -18.45 -5.65 15.36
C ILE A 434 -18.71 -5.66 13.86
N THR A 435 -19.34 -4.61 13.35
CA THR A 435 -19.62 -4.47 11.91
C THR A 435 -18.51 -3.72 11.17
N VAL A 436 -18.39 -3.95 9.86
CA VAL A 436 -17.45 -3.21 8.99
C VAL A 436 -17.71 -1.70 9.07
N GLU A 437 -18.97 -1.28 9.22
CA GLU A 437 -19.36 0.13 9.34
C GLU A 437 -18.84 0.74 10.65
N GLN A 438 -19.03 0.06 11.79
CA GLN A 438 -18.52 0.50 13.09
C GLN A 438 -16.99 0.65 13.09
N VAL A 439 -16.29 -0.35 12.53
CA VAL A 439 -14.83 -0.27 12.38
C VAL A 439 -14.46 0.88 11.43
N SER A 440 -15.11 0.98 10.27
CA SER A 440 -14.85 2.03 9.27
C SER A 440 -15.01 3.44 9.85
N ASP A 441 -15.99 3.67 10.73
CA ASP A 441 -16.18 4.96 11.40
C ASP A 441 -15.04 5.26 12.39
N SER A 442 -14.58 4.25 13.14
CA SER A 442 -13.44 4.40 14.07
C SER A 442 -12.13 4.72 13.35
N ILE A 443 -11.89 4.14 12.17
CA ILE A 443 -10.67 4.30 11.38
C ILE A 443 -10.83 5.26 10.19
N LYS A 444 -11.90 6.05 10.14
CA LYS A 444 -12.22 6.97 9.03
C LYS A 444 -11.06 7.91 8.68
N LYS A 445 -10.30 8.35 9.71
CA LYS A 445 -9.06 9.14 9.57
C LYS A 445 -8.05 8.49 8.64
N TYR A 446 -7.92 7.16 8.66
CA TYR A 446 -6.93 6.43 7.87
C TYR A 446 -7.47 5.98 6.51
N LEU A 447 -8.77 5.69 6.41
CA LEU A 447 -9.39 5.29 5.14
C LEU A 447 -9.53 6.45 4.16
N GLU A 448 -10.11 7.57 4.61
CA GLU A 448 -10.42 8.72 3.75
C GLU A 448 -9.59 9.98 4.10
N GLY A 449 -9.08 10.06 5.32
CA GLY A 449 -8.49 11.30 5.85
C GLY A 449 -9.47 12.17 6.62
N THR A 450 -8.93 13.06 7.43
CA THR A 450 -9.65 14.22 7.97
C THR A 450 -9.85 15.28 6.88
N SER A 451 -10.83 16.16 7.07
CA SER A 451 -11.14 17.22 6.11
C SER A 451 -9.89 18.05 5.78
N CYS A 452 -9.61 18.20 4.48
CA CYS A 452 -8.67 19.16 3.93
C CYS A 452 -9.33 20.54 3.81
N ILE A 453 -8.55 21.59 3.53
CA ILE A 453 -9.10 22.92 3.23
C ILE A 453 -9.94 22.78 1.95
N SER A 454 -11.24 22.64 2.14
CA SER A 454 -12.19 22.16 1.13
C SER A 454 -12.72 23.29 0.26
N GLY A 455 -12.65 24.51 0.77
CA GLY A 455 -13.27 25.67 0.16
C GLY A 455 -13.04 26.93 0.96
N VAL A 456 -13.83 27.93 0.62
CA VAL A 456 -13.74 29.27 1.17
C VAL A 456 -15.09 29.66 1.75
N PHE A 457 -15.09 30.21 2.95
CA PHE A 457 -16.26 30.79 3.58
C PHE A 457 -16.11 32.31 3.62
N VAL A 458 -16.98 33.03 2.92
CA VAL A 458 -16.94 34.49 2.89
C VAL A 458 -17.75 35.02 4.08
N GLU A 459 -17.09 35.66 5.05
CA GLU A 459 -17.73 36.05 6.30
C GLU A 459 -18.88 37.06 6.09
N ALA A 460 -18.73 37.97 5.13
CA ALA A 460 -19.70 39.03 4.89
C ALA A 460 -20.98 38.55 4.19
N THR A 461 -20.86 37.67 3.20
CA THR A 461 -22.01 37.12 2.46
C THR A 461 -22.53 35.83 3.07
N LYS A 462 -21.77 35.22 3.98
CA LYS A 462 -21.97 33.86 4.51
C LYS A 462 -22.06 32.80 3.40
N GLU A 463 -21.48 33.07 2.24
CA GLU A 463 -21.45 32.14 1.12
C GLU A 463 -20.28 31.15 1.25
N ARG A 464 -20.55 29.88 0.92
CA ARG A 464 -19.53 28.84 0.73
C ARG A 464 -19.18 28.79 -0.76
N LEU A 465 -17.90 28.95 -1.07
CA LEU A 465 -17.39 28.94 -2.45
C LEU A 465 -16.30 27.89 -2.62
N THR A 466 -16.19 27.35 -3.84
CA THR A 466 -15.02 26.56 -4.20
C THR A 466 -13.78 27.45 -4.29
N ILE A 467 -12.58 26.89 -4.08
CA ILE A 467 -11.32 27.65 -4.20
C ILE A 467 -11.18 28.28 -5.59
N TYR A 468 -11.57 27.56 -6.62
CA TYR A 468 -11.53 28.04 -8.01
C TYR A 468 -12.52 29.19 -8.26
N GLN A 469 -13.73 29.12 -7.70
CA GLN A 469 -14.70 30.22 -7.78
C GLN A 469 -14.22 31.47 -7.03
N ALA A 470 -13.64 31.30 -5.83
CA ALA A 470 -13.05 32.40 -5.07
C ALA A 470 -11.89 33.06 -5.84
N MET A 471 -11.09 32.27 -6.57
CA MET A 471 -10.06 32.78 -7.47
C MET A 471 -10.65 33.58 -8.63
N LYS A 472 -11.70 33.08 -9.32
CA LYS A 472 -12.34 33.81 -10.42
C LYS A 472 -13.02 35.09 -9.96
N LYS A 473 -13.54 35.12 -8.73
CA LYS A 473 -14.07 36.34 -8.08
C LYS A 473 -12.95 37.29 -7.57
N GLY A 474 -11.68 36.93 -7.71
CA GLY A 474 -10.54 37.76 -7.30
C GLY A 474 -10.32 37.84 -5.78
N MET A 475 -10.96 36.96 -5.01
CA MET A 475 -10.86 36.94 -3.54
C MET A 475 -9.56 36.27 -3.06
N ILE A 476 -9.04 35.32 -3.86
CA ILE A 476 -7.78 34.62 -3.64
C ILE A 476 -6.89 34.78 -4.87
N ARG A 477 -5.59 35.01 -4.65
CA ARG A 477 -4.60 35.10 -5.75
C ARG A 477 -4.49 33.75 -6.48
N PRO A 478 -4.29 33.72 -7.81
CA PRO A 478 -4.18 32.46 -8.56
C PRO A 478 -3.11 31.49 -8.04
N GLY A 479 -1.97 32.01 -7.54
CA GLY A 479 -0.93 31.19 -6.92
C GLY A 479 -1.44 30.45 -5.68
N THR A 480 -1.97 31.19 -4.70
CA THR A 480 -2.52 30.61 -3.46
C THR A 480 -3.67 29.62 -3.73
N ALA A 481 -4.54 29.96 -4.68
CA ALA A 481 -5.64 29.08 -5.08
C ALA A 481 -5.11 27.74 -5.66
N PHE A 482 -4.08 27.81 -6.50
CA PHE A 482 -3.45 26.64 -7.09
C PHE A 482 -2.81 25.73 -6.03
N GLU A 483 -2.09 26.28 -5.06
CA GLU A 483 -1.43 25.52 -3.99
C GLU A 483 -2.44 24.76 -3.11
N LEU A 484 -3.58 25.39 -2.80
CA LEU A 484 -4.66 24.74 -2.06
C LEU A 484 -5.34 23.63 -2.88
N LEU A 485 -5.51 23.82 -4.20
CA LEU A 485 -6.05 22.78 -5.08
C LEU A 485 -5.08 21.60 -5.23
N GLU A 486 -3.77 21.84 -5.28
CA GLU A 486 -2.75 20.78 -5.28
C GLU A 486 -2.79 19.97 -3.97
N ALA A 487 -2.95 20.64 -2.82
CA ALA A 487 -3.12 19.96 -1.54
C ALA A 487 -4.39 19.08 -1.52
N GLN A 488 -5.51 19.53 -2.10
CA GLN A 488 -6.71 18.69 -2.24
C GLN A 488 -6.45 17.45 -3.10
N ALA A 489 -5.83 17.62 -4.27
CA ALA A 489 -5.49 16.51 -5.16
C ALA A 489 -4.57 15.48 -4.49
N ALA A 490 -3.55 15.96 -3.74
CA ALA A 490 -2.58 15.11 -3.06
C ALA A 490 -3.10 14.43 -1.79
N THR A 491 -4.20 14.93 -1.20
CA THR A 491 -4.83 14.37 0.01
C THR A 491 -5.96 13.39 -0.28
N GLY A 492 -6.40 13.29 -1.53
CA GLY A 492 -7.32 12.25 -1.98
C GLY A 492 -8.30 12.69 -3.06
N TYR A 493 -8.93 13.86 -2.92
CA TYR A 493 -10.05 14.25 -3.77
C TYR A 493 -10.11 15.76 -3.95
N MET A 494 -10.61 16.17 -5.12
CA MET A 494 -11.09 17.54 -5.32
C MET A 494 -12.46 17.67 -4.66
N ILE A 495 -12.62 18.68 -3.81
CA ILE A 495 -13.84 18.86 -3.01
C ILE A 495 -14.70 19.96 -3.60
N ASP A 496 -15.99 19.66 -3.82
CA ASP A 496 -17.02 20.67 -4.02
C ASP A 496 -17.72 20.94 -2.67
N PRO A 497 -17.38 22.03 -1.95
CA PRO A 497 -17.99 22.36 -0.66
C PRO A 497 -19.48 22.74 -0.75
N ILE A 498 -20.01 23.01 -1.95
CA ILE A 498 -21.41 23.40 -2.15
C ILE A 498 -22.29 22.15 -2.26
N LYS A 499 -21.84 21.17 -3.05
CA LYS A 499 -22.57 19.91 -3.27
C LYS A 499 -22.12 18.78 -2.35
N ASN A 500 -21.09 19.01 -1.54
CA ASN A 500 -20.42 18.01 -0.70
C ASN A 500 -19.96 16.77 -1.50
N LEU A 501 -19.35 17.01 -2.66
CA LEU A 501 -18.87 15.94 -3.55
C LEU A 501 -17.36 15.79 -3.45
N LYS A 502 -16.90 14.54 -3.38
CA LYS A 502 -15.50 14.15 -3.50
C LYS A 502 -15.25 13.63 -4.92
N LEU A 503 -14.43 14.32 -5.69
CA LEU A 503 -14.22 14.06 -7.13
C LEU A 503 -12.75 13.74 -7.43
N THR A 504 -12.51 12.97 -8.50
CA THR A 504 -11.18 12.87 -9.12
C THR A 504 -10.86 14.16 -9.85
N VAL A 505 -9.58 14.42 -10.14
CA VAL A 505 -9.19 15.65 -10.88
C VAL A 505 -9.88 15.70 -12.25
N SER A 506 -9.97 14.57 -12.94
CA SER A 506 -10.62 14.48 -14.25
C SER A 506 -12.11 14.81 -14.20
N ASP A 507 -12.83 14.36 -13.17
CA ASP A 507 -14.26 14.62 -13.03
C ASP A 507 -14.54 16.03 -12.49
N ALA A 508 -13.67 16.55 -11.61
CA ALA A 508 -13.75 17.92 -11.12
C ALA A 508 -13.64 18.96 -12.26
N VAL A 509 -12.80 18.69 -13.27
CA VAL A 509 -12.71 19.55 -14.47
C VAL A 509 -13.97 19.47 -15.33
N LYS A 510 -14.55 18.27 -15.52
CA LYS A 510 -15.82 18.11 -16.27
C LYS A 510 -16.98 18.83 -15.58
N MET A 511 -17.01 18.80 -14.25
CA MET A 511 -18.05 19.43 -13.44
C MET A 511 -17.80 20.94 -13.18
N GLY A 512 -16.69 21.49 -13.66
CA GLY A 512 -16.35 22.91 -13.51
C GLY A 512 -15.96 23.33 -12.08
N VAL A 513 -15.68 22.38 -11.18
CA VAL A 513 -15.14 22.66 -9.84
C VAL A 513 -13.72 23.21 -9.95
N VAL A 514 -12.98 22.77 -10.98
CA VAL A 514 -11.61 23.18 -11.29
C VAL A 514 -11.55 23.58 -12.77
N GLY A 515 -10.77 24.63 -13.07
CA GLY A 515 -10.54 25.06 -14.44
C GLY A 515 -9.63 24.11 -15.24
N PRO A 516 -9.84 23.96 -16.56
CA PRO A 516 -8.99 23.13 -17.41
C PRO A 516 -7.53 23.60 -17.42
N GLU A 517 -7.25 24.87 -17.08
CA GLU A 517 -5.90 25.44 -16.96
C GLU A 517 -5.01 24.75 -15.92
N PHE A 518 -5.60 24.07 -14.93
CA PHE A 518 -4.86 23.38 -13.87
C PHE A 518 -4.85 21.86 -14.01
N LYS A 519 -5.53 21.31 -15.03
CA LYS A 519 -5.75 19.86 -15.16
C LYS A 519 -4.45 19.04 -15.08
N ASP A 520 -3.48 19.34 -15.94
CA ASP A 520 -2.27 18.51 -16.04
C ASP A 520 -1.40 18.58 -14.79
N LYS A 521 -1.33 19.76 -14.16
CA LYS A 521 -0.58 19.94 -12.91
C LYS A 521 -1.25 19.24 -11.74
N LEU A 522 -2.59 19.31 -11.65
CA LEU A 522 -3.34 18.63 -10.60
C LEU A 522 -3.33 17.10 -10.79
N LEU A 523 -3.30 16.60 -12.04
CA LEU A 523 -3.06 15.17 -12.30
C LEU A 523 -1.68 14.74 -11.80
N SER A 524 -0.67 15.60 -11.93
CA SER A 524 0.65 15.34 -11.33
C SER A 524 0.58 15.26 -9.80
N ALA A 525 -0.17 16.17 -9.15
CA ALA A 525 -0.36 16.13 -7.70
C ALA A 525 -1.21 14.92 -7.23
N GLU A 526 -2.21 14.48 -8.01
CA GLU A 526 -3.03 13.28 -7.75
C GLU A 526 -2.20 11.98 -7.76
N ARG A 527 -1.02 11.99 -8.40
CA ARG A 527 -0.05 10.87 -8.31
C ARG A 527 0.51 10.68 -6.92
N ALA A 528 0.42 11.66 -6.03
CA ALA A 528 0.72 11.46 -4.61
C ALA A 528 -0.20 10.44 -3.93
N VAL A 529 -1.39 10.20 -4.51
CA VAL A 529 -2.38 9.23 -4.01
C VAL A 529 -2.38 7.95 -4.84
N THR A 530 -2.26 8.08 -6.17
CA THR A 530 -2.31 6.93 -7.10
C THR A 530 -0.95 6.26 -7.33
N GLY A 531 0.14 6.94 -6.97
CA GLY A 531 1.53 6.47 -7.11
C GLY A 531 2.27 7.08 -8.30
N TYR A 532 3.57 7.29 -8.12
CA TYR A 532 4.48 7.76 -9.17
C TYR A 532 5.14 6.56 -9.84
N ARG A 533 4.81 6.30 -11.10
CA ARG A 533 5.51 5.27 -11.88
C ARG A 533 6.96 5.69 -12.18
N ASP A 534 7.93 4.86 -11.80
CA ASP A 534 9.34 5.03 -12.14
C ASP A 534 9.53 4.81 -13.65
N PRO A 535 10.11 5.77 -14.40
CA PRO A 535 10.40 5.60 -15.83
C PRO A 535 11.34 4.43 -16.15
N TYR A 536 12.19 4.00 -15.21
CA TYR A 536 13.21 2.98 -15.44
C TYR A 536 12.78 1.59 -14.99
N SER A 537 12.25 1.44 -13.78
CA SER A 537 11.80 0.13 -13.25
C SER A 537 10.34 -0.18 -13.55
N GLY A 538 9.52 0.84 -13.84
CA GLY A 538 8.07 0.69 -13.97
C GLY A 538 7.34 0.46 -12.64
N GLU A 539 8.06 0.45 -11.51
CA GLU A 539 7.50 0.29 -10.17
C GLU A 539 6.69 1.51 -9.74
N LEU A 540 5.75 1.27 -8.82
CA LEU A 540 4.91 2.30 -8.23
C LEU A 540 5.60 2.89 -6.99
N LEU A 541 5.99 4.15 -7.06
CA LEU A 541 6.67 4.87 -5.98
C LEU A 541 5.68 5.74 -5.19
N SER A 542 5.94 5.86 -3.89
CA SER A 542 5.29 6.86 -3.04
C SER A 542 5.76 8.29 -3.34
N LEU A 543 5.04 9.27 -2.81
CA LEU A 543 5.40 10.69 -2.93
C LEU A 543 6.82 10.95 -2.41
N PHE A 544 7.17 10.36 -1.27
CA PHE A 544 8.49 10.51 -0.65
C PHE A 544 9.61 9.86 -1.49
N GLN A 545 9.39 8.64 -1.98
CA GLN A 545 10.36 7.94 -2.85
C GLN A 545 10.55 8.66 -4.19
N ALA A 546 9.47 9.20 -4.76
CA ALA A 546 9.52 10.02 -5.96
C ALA A 546 10.35 11.30 -5.75
N MET A 547 10.25 11.91 -4.57
CA MET A 547 11.05 13.07 -4.17
C MET A 547 12.54 12.71 -4.02
N GLN A 548 12.86 11.57 -3.40
CA GLN A 548 14.25 11.10 -3.28
C GLN A 548 14.88 10.83 -4.65
N LYS A 549 14.12 10.23 -5.58
CA LYS A 549 14.53 10.00 -6.97
C LYS A 549 14.45 11.25 -7.86
N SER A 550 14.12 12.42 -7.30
CA SER A 550 14.00 13.70 -8.02
C SER A 550 13.00 13.67 -9.20
N LEU A 551 11.99 12.79 -9.15
CA LEU A 551 10.86 12.80 -10.09
C LEU A 551 9.91 13.98 -9.81
N ILE A 552 9.94 14.49 -8.58
CA ILE A 552 9.26 15.72 -8.16
C ILE A 552 10.27 16.66 -7.48
N LEU A 553 10.05 17.97 -7.61
CA LEU A 553 10.86 18.97 -6.92
C LEU A 553 10.70 18.84 -5.40
N LYS A 554 11.80 19.01 -4.65
CA LYS A 554 11.80 18.83 -3.19
C LYS A 554 10.80 19.75 -2.49
N ASP A 555 10.82 21.05 -2.78
CA ASP A 555 9.90 22.02 -2.15
C ASP A 555 8.42 21.68 -2.42
N HIS A 556 8.14 21.21 -3.65
CA HIS A 556 6.81 20.76 -4.03
C HIS A 556 6.41 19.49 -3.27
N GLY A 557 7.31 18.50 -3.18
CA GLY A 557 7.10 17.26 -2.44
C GLY A 557 6.89 17.47 -0.93
N ILE A 558 7.69 18.35 -0.31
CA ILE A 558 7.59 18.73 1.11
C ILE A 558 6.20 19.28 1.41
N ARG A 559 5.72 20.22 0.59
CA ARG A 559 4.37 20.80 0.73
C ARG A 559 3.26 19.76 0.65
N LEU A 560 3.37 18.82 -0.28
CA LEU A 560 2.37 17.77 -0.43
C LEU A 560 2.41 16.77 0.75
N LEU A 561 3.61 16.38 1.21
CA LEU A 561 3.78 15.50 2.38
C LEU A 561 3.18 16.12 3.64
N GLU A 562 3.46 17.40 3.87
CA GLU A 562 2.90 18.17 4.97
C GLU A 562 1.36 18.16 4.95
N SER A 563 0.75 18.38 3.78
CA SER A 563 -0.71 18.34 3.63
C SER A 563 -1.31 16.95 3.92
N GLN A 564 -0.60 15.86 3.57
CA GLN A 564 -1.03 14.49 3.87
C GLN A 564 -0.99 14.22 5.38
N ILE A 565 0.12 14.57 6.05
CA ILE A 565 0.29 14.40 7.50
C ILE A 565 -0.81 15.17 8.26
N ALA A 566 -0.99 16.45 7.94
CA ALA A 566 -2.00 17.30 8.57
C ALA A 566 -3.45 16.85 8.31
N THR A 567 -3.67 16.00 7.29
CA THR A 567 -4.98 15.41 7.01
C THR A 567 -5.15 13.99 7.53
N GLY A 568 -4.16 13.39 8.20
CA GLY A 568 -4.35 12.12 8.91
C GLY A 568 -3.17 11.15 8.86
N GLY A 569 -2.20 11.35 7.95
CA GLY A 569 -1.05 10.46 7.80
C GLY A 569 -0.55 10.38 6.35
N ILE A 570 0.56 9.68 6.16
CA ILE A 570 1.21 9.48 4.85
C ILE A 570 0.37 8.52 4.01
N ILE A 571 0.17 8.82 2.72
CA ILE A 571 -0.62 7.96 1.85
C ILE A 571 0.24 6.85 1.26
N ASP A 572 -0.21 5.61 1.42
CA ASP A 572 0.33 4.45 0.73
C ASP A 572 -0.38 4.30 -0.63
N PRO A 573 0.31 4.51 -1.76
CA PRO A 573 -0.31 4.46 -3.08
C PRO A 573 -0.64 3.03 -3.55
N GLU A 574 0.02 2.02 -2.98
CA GLU A 574 -0.21 0.63 -3.37
C GLU A 574 -1.53 0.14 -2.80
N TYR A 575 -1.73 0.34 -1.49
CA TYR A 575 -2.93 -0.10 -0.77
C TYR A 575 -3.98 1.00 -0.59
N SER A 576 -3.71 2.22 -1.07
CA SER A 576 -4.68 3.31 -1.19
C SER A 576 -5.33 3.76 0.13
N HIS A 577 -4.58 3.76 1.23
CA HIS A 577 -4.99 4.29 2.53
C HIS A 577 -3.86 5.06 3.20
N ARG A 578 -4.18 5.78 4.29
CA ARG A 578 -3.21 6.54 5.06
C ARG A 578 -2.61 5.68 6.16
N LEU A 579 -1.31 5.82 6.34
CA LEU A 579 -0.54 5.15 7.37
C LEU A 579 -0.19 6.13 8.50
N PRO A 580 -0.14 5.63 9.75
CA PRO A 580 0.58 6.29 10.82
C PRO A 580 2.06 6.51 10.45
N VAL A 581 2.67 7.54 11.02
CA VAL A 581 4.04 7.95 10.69
C VAL A 581 5.04 6.83 11.03
N GLU A 582 4.81 6.13 12.15
CA GLU A 582 5.64 5.04 12.65
C GLU A 582 5.65 3.84 11.68
N VAL A 583 4.50 3.53 11.08
CA VAL A 583 4.33 2.43 10.12
C VAL A 583 4.93 2.83 8.77
N ALA A 584 4.79 4.10 8.38
CA ALA A 584 5.39 4.63 7.17
C ALA A 584 6.93 4.53 7.20
N TYR A 585 7.55 4.68 8.37
CA TYR A 585 8.99 4.43 8.55
C TYR A 585 9.37 2.98 8.28
N LYS A 586 8.64 2.02 8.88
CA LYS A 586 8.91 0.58 8.68
C LYS A 586 8.84 0.17 7.21
N ARG A 587 7.94 0.80 6.44
CA ARG A 587 7.75 0.53 5.00
C ARG A 587 8.66 1.35 4.07
N GLY A 588 9.49 2.25 4.61
CA GLY A 588 10.33 3.15 3.80
C GLY A 588 9.55 4.11 2.92
N LEU A 589 8.28 4.38 3.27
CA LEU A 589 7.41 5.35 2.60
C LEU A 589 7.62 6.76 3.15
N PHE A 590 8.32 6.88 4.28
CA PHE A 590 8.67 8.12 4.95
C PHE A 590 9.91 7.88 5.82
N ASP A 591 10.64 8.93 6.21
CA ASP A 591 11.82 8.83 7.06
C ASP A 591 11.80 9.80 8.26
N GLU A 592 12.61 9.49 9.28
CA GLU A 592 12.68 10.29 10.49
C GLU A 592 13.32 11.67 10.23
N GLU A 593 14.25 11.75 9.28
CA GLU A 593 14.90 12.99 8.87
C GLU A 593 13.90 13.99 8.29
N MET A 594 13.03 13.56 7.36
CA MET A 594 11.98 14.43 6.81
C MET A 594 10.94 14.80 7.88
N ASN A 595 10.61 13.89 8.80
CA ASN A 595 9.67 14.23 9.88
C ASN A 595 10.22 15.32 10.80
N LYS A 596 11.52 15.31 11.10
CA LYS A 596 12.18 16.39 11.87
C LYS A 596 12.11 17.72 11.11
N ILE A 597 12.31 17.69 9.79
CA ILE A 597 12.19 18.88 8.94
C ILE A 597 10.75 19.41 8.96
N LEU A 598 9.74 18.56 8.76
CA LEU A 598 8.32 18.96 8.73
C LEU A 598 7.77 19.38 10.10
N SER A 599 8.35 18.88 11.18
CA SER A 599 7.96 19.26 12.55
C SER A 599 8.54 20.61 12.97
N ASP A 600 9.62 21.07 12.33
CA ASP A 600 10.21 22.38 12.60
C ASP A 600 9.53 23.47 11.74
N PRO A 601 8.89 24.48 12.34
CA PRO A 601 8.23 25.58 11.62
C PRO A 601 9.24 26.60 11.04
N GLY A 602 10.24 26.14 10.30
CA GLY A 602 11.20 26.95 9.54
C GLY A 602 10.60 27.66 8.32
N ASP A 603 11.39 28.42 7.55
CA ASP A 603 10.92 29.05 6.30
C ASP A 603 10.71 28.01 5.18
N ASP A 604 11.50 26.93 5.19
CA ASP A 604 11.47 25.89 4.15
C ASP A 604 10.20 25.03 4.17
N THR A 605 9.46 25.01 5.30
CA THR A 605 8.21 24.25 5.46
C THR A 605 6.95 25.10 5.25
N LYS A 606 7.07 26.42 5.15
CA LYS A 606 5.94 27.35 4.99
C LYS A 606 5.51 27.49 3.53
N GLY A 607 4.98 26.39 2.98
CA GLY A 607 4.58 26.27 1.58
C GLY A 607 3.22 26.88 1.22
N PHE A 608 2.45 27.41 2.18
CA PHE A 608 1.10 27.94 1.98
C PHE A 608 1.01 29.42 2.38
N PHE A 609 0.02 30.13 1.83
CA PHE A 609 -0.17 31.57 2.03
C PHE A 609 -1.57 31.86 2.57
N ASP A 610 -1.68 32.61 3.67
CA ASP A 610 -2.97 33.07 4.20
C ASP A 610 -3.45 34.35 3.49
N PRO A 611 -4.59 34.33 2.77
CA PRO A 611 -5.13 35.50 2.09
C PRO A 611 -5.55 36.65 3.02
N ASN A 612 -5.80 36.39 4.32
CA ASN A 612 -6.24 37.42 5.26
C ASN A 612 -5.07 38.19 5.87
N THR A 613 -4.07 37.47 6.37
CA THR A 613 -2.90 38.05 7.05
C THR A 613 -1.74 38.33 6.10
N GLU A 614 -1.76 37.77 4.90
CA GLU A 614 -0.67 37.84 3.91
C GLU A 614 0.65 37.23 4.40
N GLU A 615 0.57 36.24 5.30
CA GLU A 615 1.70 35.50 5.87
C GLU A 615 1.89 34.14 5.20
N ASN A 616 3.16 33.68 5.11
CA ASN A 616 3.47 32.30 4.74
C ASN A 616 3.33 31.40 5.97
N LEU A 617 2.58 30.32 5.83
CA LEU A 617 2.24 29.38 6.90
C LEU A 617 2.47 27.93 6.45
N THR A 618 2.56 27.05 7.43
CA THR A 618 2.41 25.61 7.27
C THR A 618 0.95 25.28 6.92
N TYR A 619 0.70 24.14 6.28
CA TYR A 619 -0.66 23.68 5.99
C TYR A 619 -1.47 23.49 7.28
N LEU A 620 -0.83 22.99 8.34
CA LEU A 620 -1.48 22.77 9.63
C LEU A 620 -1.91 24.11 10.25
N GLN A 621 -1.03 25.12 10.28
CA GLN A 621 -1.37 26.46 10.78
C GLN A 621 -2.49 27.11 9.97
N LEU A 622 -2.49 26.93 8.64
CA LEU A 622 -3.57 27.47 7.81
C LEU A 622 -4.90 26.74 8.08
N LYS A 623 -4.86 25.40 8.26
CA LYS A 623 -6.03 24.59 8.60
C LYS A 623 -6.61 24.94 9.98
N GLU A 624 -5.78 25.30 10.96
CA GLU A 624 -6.24 25.78 12.28
C GLU A 624 -7.00 27.12 12.21
N ARG A 625 -6.74 27.94 11.18
CA ARG A 625 -7.46 29.20 10.94
C ARG A 625 -8.79 29.00 10.18
N CYS A 626 -9.10 27.80 9.73
CA CYS A 626 -10.33 27.47 9.02
C CYS A 626 -11.48 27.15 9.99
N VAL A 627 -12.72 27.29 9.53
CA VAL A 627 -13.92 26.86 10.26
C VAL A 627 -14.43 25.54 9.72
N VAL A 628 -14.93 24.69 10.61
CA VAL A 628 -15.64 23.47 10.22
C VAL A 628 -17.11 23.82 10.03
N ASP A 629 -17.62 23.54 8.84
CA ASP A 629 -19.01 23.75 8.52
C ASP A 629 -19.91 22.72 9.24
N SER A 630 -20.95 23.19 9.94
CA SER A 630 -21.85 22.32 10.73
C SER A 630 -22.63 21.32 9.88
N ASP A 631 -22.95 21.70 8.64
CA ASP A 631 -23.82 20.89 7.76
C ASP A 631 -23.05 19.79 7.04
N THR A 632 -21.80 20.10 6.64
CA THR A 632 -21.00 19.21 5.77
C THR A 632 -19.80 18.59 6.48
N GLY A 633 -19.40 19.12 7.64
CA GLY A 633 -18.17 18.73 8.34
C GLY A 633 -16.90 19.11 7.58
N LEU A 634 -16.99 19.97 6.56
CA LEU A 634 -15.87 20.39 5.74
C LEU A 634 -15.14 21.60 6.34
N CYS A 635 -13.83 21.60 6.19
CA CYS A 635 -12.95 22.68 6.65
C CYS A 635 -12.89 23.79 5.60
N LEU A 636 -13.39 24.98 5.91
CA LEU A 636 -13.47 26.12 5.00
C LEU A 636 -12.59 27.28 5.50
N LEU A 637 -11.79 27.84 4.60
CA LEU A 637 -10.97 29.01 4.90
C LEU A 637 -11.83 30.26 4.98
N ILE A 638 -11.82 30.95 6.11
CA ILE A 638 -12.57 32.20 6.28
C ILE A 638 -11.90 33.30 5.44
N LEU A 639 -12.66 34.01 4.63
CA LEU A 639 -12.24 35.29 4.06
C LEU A 639 -13.04 36.41 4.69
N LYS A 640 -12.31 37.34 5.34
CA LYS A 640 -12.90 38.55 5.87
C LYS A 640 -13.02 39.58 4.76
N ASP A 641 -14.17 40.23 4.65
CA ASP A 641 -14.31 41.35 3.73
C ASP A 641 -13.29 42.43 4.10
N LYS A 642 -12.47 42.82 3.12
CA LYS A 642 -11.67 44.04 3.22
C LYS A 642 -12.64 45.23 3.16
N LYS A 643 -13.37 45.52 4.24
CA LYS A 643 -13.68 46.92 4.58
C LYS A 643 -12.31 47.56 4.68
N ARG A 644 -11.90 48.27 3.63
CA ARG A 644 -10.69 49.08 3.64
C ARG A 644 -10.90 50.20 4.67
N GLU A 645 -10.75 49.90 5.95
CA GLU A 645 -10.09 50.86 6.84
C GLU A 645 -8.66 50.96 6.35
N ARG A 646 -8.46 51.90 5.42
CA ARG A 646 -7.17 52.22 4.84
C ARG A 646 -6.39 52.96 5.92
N LYS A 647 -5.98 52.27 6.98
CA LYS A 647 -4.92 52.73 7.87
C LYS A 647 -3.65 52.81 7.02
N THR A 648 -3.26 54.05 6.75
CA THR A 648 -1.99 54.50 6.19
C THR A 648 -1.52 53.74 4.96
N SER A 649 -1.83 54.28 3.78
CA SER A 649 -1.21 53.89 2.52
C SER A 649 0.24 54.36 2.47
N SER A 650 1.13 53.74 3.22
CA SER A 650 2.55 53.69 2.85
C SER A 650 2.75 52.66 1.73
N LYS A 651 2.01 52.82 0.62
CA LYS A 651 2.44 52.35 -0.70
C LYS A 651 3.30 53.43 -1.34
N SER A 652 4.43 53.71 -0.69
CA SER A 652 5.62 54.14 -1.42
C SER A 652 6.04 52.93 -2.26
N SER A 653 5.61 52.87 -3.51
CA SER A 653 6.22 52.02 -4.53
C SER A 653 7.54 52.63 -5.04
N VAL A 654 8.35 53.14 -4.11
CA VAL A 654 9.78 53.33 -4.32
C VAL A 654 10.44 52.21 -3.53
N ARG A 655 11.18 51.33 -4.20
CA ARG A 655 12.08 50.39 -3.52
C ARG A 655 13.00 51.22 -2.60
N LYS A 656 12.71 51.25 -1.30
CA LYS A 656 13.59 51.88 -0.32
C LYS A 656 14.93 51.14 -0.33
N ARG A 657 16.00 51.81 -0.77
CA ARG A 657 17.35 51.45 -0.35
C ARG A 657 17.48 51.95 1.08
N ARG A 658 17.54 51.04 2.05
CA ARG A 658 17.84 51.41 3.45
C ARG A 658 19.37 51.51 3.55
N VAL A 659 19.89 52.71 3.86
CA VAL A 659 21.29 52.86 4.22
C VAL A 659 21.44 52.31 5.64
N VAL A 660 22.25 51.26 5.82
CA VAL A 660 22.54 50.68 7.13
C VAL A 660 24.00 50.96 7.42
N ILE A 661 24.25 51.86 8.37
CA ILE A 661 25.60 52.10 8.89
C ILE A 661 25.70 51.35 10.21
N VAL A 662 26.71 50.50 10.31
CA VAL A 662 26.97 49.72 11.53
C VAL A 662 28.22 50.31 12.16
N ASP A 663 28.13 50.62 13.45
CA ASP A 663 29.27 51.08 14.22
C ASP A 663 30.33 49.95 14.26
N PRO A 664 31.54 50.17 13.72
CA PRO A 664 32.56 49.13 13.63
C PRO A 664 33.06 48.62 14.98
N GLU A 665 32.89 49.38 16.07
CA GLU A 665 33.31 48.95 17.41
C GLU A 665 32.22 48.19 18.17
N THR A 666 30.95 48.49 17.91
CA THR A 666 29.82 47.94 18.70
C THR A 666 28.92 46.98 17.92
N GLY A 667 29.05 46.92 16.59
CA GLY A 667 28.23 46.08 15.73
C GLY A 667 26.75 46.48 15.69
N LYS A 668 26.39 47.64 16.26
CA LYS A 668 25.01 48.15 16.29
C LYS A 668 24.75 49.07 15.11
N GLU A 669 23.55 48.95 14.54
CA GLU A 669 23.07 49.87 13.51
C GLU A 669 22.94 51.29 14.10
N MET A 670 23.38 52.29 13.34
CA MET A 670 23.34 53.71 13.70
C MET A 670 22.91 54.56 12.48
N SER A 671 22.40 55.75 12.74
CA SER A 671 21.92 56.66 11.66
C SER A 671 23.05 57.33 10.89
N VAL A 672 22.77 57.78 9.66
CA VAL A 672 23.71 58.56 8.82
C VAL A 672 24.22 59.80 9.55
N TYR A 673 23.36 60.45 10.32
CA TYR A 673 23.73 61.61 11.13
C TYR A 673 24.62 61.26 12.33
N GLU A 674 24.36 60.15 13.01
CA GLU A 674 25.22 59.69 14.12
C GLU A 674 26.60 59.26 13.63
N ALA A 675 26.68 58.64 12.44
CA ALA A 675 27.93 58.24 11.82
C ALA A 675 28.79 59.46 11.46
N TYR A 676 28.18 60.53 10.95
CA TYR A 676 28.86 61.80 10.68
C TYR A 676 29.35 62.47 11.98
N ARG A 677 28.50 62.49 13.02
CA ARG A 677 28.87 63.08 14.32
C ARG A 677 30.02 62.33 15.00
N LYS A 678 30.10 61.00 14.82
CA LYS A 678 31.20 60.18 15.32
C LYS A 678 32.47 60.27 14.45
N GLY A 679 32.44 61.03 13.34
CA GLY A 679 33.57 61.16 12.41
C GLY A 679 33.84 59.90 11.58
N LEU A 680 32.88 58.97 11.52
CA LEU A 680 32.99 57.70 10.77
C LEU A 680 32.74 57.90 9.27
N ILE A 681 32.07 58.99 8.90
CA ILE A 681 31.86 59.43 7.51
C ILE A 681 32.17 60.93 7.42
N ASP A 682 32.70 61.38 6.27
CA ASP A 682 33.01 62.79 6.03
C ASP A 682 31.75 63.57 5.60
N HIS A 683 31.85 64.90 5.58
CA HIS A 683 30.71 65.78 5.29
C HIS A 683 30.13 65.55 3.88
N GLN A 684 30.98 65.18 2.93
CA GLN A 684 30.58 64.92 1.56
C GLN A 684 29.79 63.61 1.45
N THR A 685 30.27 62.52 2.09
CA THR A 685 29.54 61.25 2.17
C THR A 685 28.26 61.36 3.00
N TYR A 686 28.24 62.18 4.06
CA TYR A 686 27.02 62.50 4.81
C TYR A 686 25.95 63.11 3.90
N THR A 687 26.34 64.09 3.08
CA THR A 687 25.43 64.78 2.17
C THR A 687 24.88 63.81 1.10
N GLU A 688 25.73 62.96 0.52
CA GLU A 688 25.32 61.97 -0.48
C GLU A 688 24.44 60.84 0.10
N LEU A 689 24.71 60.40 1.32
CA LEU A 689 23.91 59.38 2.00
C LEU A 689 22.58 59.95 2.50
N SER A 690 22.54 61.21 2.96
CA SER A 690 21.28 61.86 3.33
C SER A 690 20.42 62.20 2.11
N GLU A 691 21.01 62.47 0.94
CA GLU A 691 20.27 62.67 -0.32
C GLU A 691 19.61 61.37 -0.83
N GLN A 692 20.19 60.21 -0.51
CA GLN A 692 19.58 58.91 -0.80
C GLN A 692 18.42 58.56 0.15
N GLU A 693 18.34 59.25 1.28
CA GLU A 693 17.20 59.26 2.20
C GLU A 693 16.29 60.47 1.88
N CYS A 694 15.56 60.46 0.76
CA CYS A 694 14.60 61.53 0.46
C CYS A 694 13.19 61.18 1.01
N GLU A 695 12.55 62.16 1.67
CA GLU A 695 12.15 61.98 3.08
C GLU A 695 10.79 62.63 3.43
N TRP A 696 9.71 62.16 2.84
CA TRP A 696 8.35 62.44 3.33
C TRP A 696 7.82 61.23 4.10
N GLU A 697 7.49 61.43 5.38
CA GLU A 697 6.91 60.40 6.24
C GLU A 697 5.55 60.88 6.75
N GLU A 698 4.50 60.09 6.52
CA GLU A 698 3.19 60.30 7.13
C GLU A 698 3.21 59.66 8.53
N VAL A 699 3.16 60.49 9.57
CA VAL A 699 3.13 60.08 10.96
C VAL A 699 1.73 60.32 11.49
N THR A 700 1.11 59.28 12.03
CA THR A 700 -0.18 59.40 12.72
C THR A 700 0.07 59.65 14.20
N ILE A 701 -0.10 60.90 14.64
CA ILE A 701 0.12 61.30 16.04
C ILE A 701 -1.19 61.07 16.80
N SER A 702 -1.14 60.22 17.82
CA SER A 702 -2.25 59.97 18.73
C SER A 702 -2.04 60.80 19.97
N SER A 703 -2.88 61.82 20.22
CA SER A 703 -2.79 62.60 21.47
C SER A 703 -3.37 61.79 22.64
N SER A 704 -3.02 62.14 23.88
CA SER A 704 -3.56 61.51 25.11
C SER A 704 -5.09 61.52 25.20
N ASP A 705 -5.73 62.41 24.43
CA ASP A 705 -7.18 62.61 24.40
C ASP A 705 -7.88 61.75 23.34
N GLY A 706 -7.16 60.82 22.69
CA GLY A 706 -7.71 59.87 21.72
C GLY A 706 -7.95 60.44 20.31
N VAL A 707 -7.66 61.73 20.08
CA VAL A 707 -7.69 62.34 18.74
C VAL A 707 -6.45 61.91 17.95
N VAL A 708 -6.68 61.22 16.84
CA VAL A 708 -5.66 60.72 15.92
C VAL A 708 -5.51 61.72 14.78
N LYS A 709 -4.38 62.42 14.73
CA LYS A 709 -4.06 63.40 13.67
C LYS A 709 -3.06 62.81 12.69
N SER A 710 -3.27 63.01 11.39
CA SER A 710 -2.35 62.55 10.35
C SER A 710 -1.47 63.71 9.88
N VAL A 711 -0.16 63.60 10.09
CA VAL A 711 0.81 64.67 9.85
C VAL A 711 1.89 64.19 8.88
N ILE A 712 2.14 64.95 7.82
CA ILE A 712 3.23 64.69 6.89
C ILE A 712 4.47 65.46 7.36
N THR A 713 5.57 64.74 7.60
CA THR A 713 6.83 65.30 8.09
C THR A 713 7.90 65.23 7.01
N ASP A 714 8.54 66.36 6.75
CA ASP A 714 9.79 66.43 5.98
C ASP A 714 10.96 66.10 6.92
N ARG A 715 11.57 64.92 6.81
CA ARG A 715 12.69 64.54 7.70
C ARG A 715 13.99 65.30 7.37
N ARG A 716 14.10 65.93 6.18
CA ARG A 716 15.23 66.78 5.78
C ARG A 716 15.16 68.17 6.42
N SER A 717 13.96 68.74 6.57
CA SER A 717 13.78 70.09 7.15
C SER A 717 13.15 70.12 8.55
N GLY A 718 12.62 69.00 9.03
CA GLY A 718 11.87 68.88 10.28
C GLY A 718 10.48 69.52 10.25
N ARG A 719 9.99 69.98 9.08
CA ARG A 719 8.67 70.62 8.95
C ARG A 719 7.55 69.60 8.96
N GLN A 720 6.47 69.92 9.66
CA GLN A 720 5.30 69.07 9.83
C GLN A 720 4.07 69.76 9.25
N TYR A 721 3.28 69.01 8.47
CA TYR A 721 2.06 69.47 7.82
C TYR A 721 0.88 68.62 8.29
N ASP A 722 -0.01 69.21 9.08
CA ASP A 722 -1.24 68.56 9.52
C ASP A 722 -2.26 68.56 8.36
N ILE A 723 -2.71 67.36 7.95
CA ILE A 723 -3.59 67.18 6.81
C ILE A 723 -4.98 67.79 7.07
N ASP A 724 -5.48 67.72 8.30
CA ASP A 724 -6.79 68.24 8.69
C ASP A 724 -6.75 69.78 8.78
N ASP A 725 -5.64 70.34 9.25
CA ASP A 725 -5.40 71.79 9.26
C ASP A 725 -5.31 72.34 7.82
N ALA A 726 -4.63 71.63 6.92
CA ALA A 726 -4.51 72.03 5.50
C ALA A 726 -5.85 71.99 4.74
N LEU A 727 -6.75 71.05 5.06
CA LEU A 727 -8.13 71.02 4.55
C LEU A 727 -8.95 72.19 5.10
N SER A 728 -8.84 72.48 6.41
CA SER A 728 -9.58 73.57 7.03
C SER A 728 -9.17 74.96 6.53
N LYS A 729 -7.89 75.11 6.17
CA LYS A 729 -7.31 76.34 5.59
C LYS A 729 -7.47 76.45 4.06
N GLY A 730 -8.03 75.43 3.41
CA GLY A 730 -8.26 75.40 1.97
C GLY A 730 -6.99 75.29 1.11
N LEU A 731 -5.89 74.78 1.67
CA LEU A 731 -4.62 74.55 0.95
C LEU A 731 -4.68 73.30 0.05
N ILE A 732 -5.57 72.36 0.37
CA ILE A 732 -5.87 71.16 -0.40
C ILE A 732 -7.39 70.93 -0.45
N ASP A 733 -7.88 70.34 -1.53
CA ASP A 733 -9.29 69.95 -1.68
C ASP A 733 -9.51 68.47 -1.35
N GLN A 734 -10.76 68.12 -1.03
CA GLN A 734 -11.15 66.74 -0.71
C GLN A 734 -10.82 65.77 -1.86
N GLY A 735 -10.85 66.25 -3.12
CA GLY A 735 -10.48 65.47 -4.30
C GLY A 735 -9.00 65.10 -4.34
N SER A 736 -8.09 66.03 -4.00
CA SER A 736 -6.65 65.73 -3.92
C SER A 736 -6.31 64.76 -2.79
N LEU A 737 -7.00 64.85 -1.65
CA LEU A 737 -6.86 63.87 -0.57
C LEU A 737 -7.33 62.47 -1.00
N ASP A 738 -8.45 62.39 -1.71
CA ASP A 738 -8.98 61.12 -2.21
C ASP A 738 -8.05 60.51 -3.28
N LEU A 739 -7.45 61.34 -4.13
CA LEU A 739 -6.44 60.90 -5.10
C LEU A 739 -5.15 60.42 -4.43
N TYR A 740 -4.65 61.12 -3.40
CA TYR A 740 -3.51 60.67 -2.58
C TYR A 740 -3.83 59.35 -1.86
N ARG A 741 -4.97 59.28 -1.18
CA ARG A 741 -5.44 58.06 -0.51
C ARG A 741 -5.64 56.94 -1.51
N SER A 742 -6.10 57.21 -2.74
CA SER A 742 -6.26 56.21 -3.80
C SER A 742 -4.92 55.63 -4.30
N GLY A 743 -3.82 56.35 -4.10
CA GLY A 743 -2.48 56.04 -4.61
C GLY A 743 -2.23 56.55 -6.03
N ALA A 744 -3.12 57.41 -6.55
CA ALA A 744 -2.97 58.07 -7.85
C ALA A 744 -2.02 59.28 -7.78
N LEU A 745 -1.89 59.88 -6.59
CA LEU A 745 -0.91 60.93 -6.26
C LEU A 745 0.16 60.34 -5.34
N SER A 746 1.43 60.58 -5.65
CA SER A 746 2.56 60.18 -4.80
C SER A 746 2.66 61.06 -3.54
N ILE A 747 3.29 60.55 -2.49
CA ILE A 747 3.49 61.33 -1.25
C ILE A 747 4.30 62.61 -1.48
N THR A 748 5.23 62.58 -2.44
CA THR A 748 5.99 63.76 -2.90
C THR A 748 5.09 64.78 -3.57
N GLU A 749 4.25 64.36 -4.53
CA GLU A 749 3.32 65.27 -5.21
C GLU A 749 2.26 65.84 -4.25
N PHE A 750 1.82 65.04 -3.28
CA PHE A 750 0.87 65.47 -2.26
C PHE A 750 1.52 66.44 -1.25
N ALA A 751 2.76 66.19 -0.85
CA ALA A 751 3.53 67.10 0.01
C ALA A 751 3.87 68.42 -0.71
N ASP A 752 4.13 68.38 -2.02
CA ASP A 752 4.34 69.59 -2.82
C ASP A 752 3.08 70.48 -2.87
N MET A 753 1.89 69.88 -2.94
CA MET A 753 0.62 70.60 -2.83
C MET A 753 0.42 71.22 -1.43
N LEU A 754 0.78 70.49 -0.36
CA LEU A 754 0.74 71.00 1.02
C LEU A 754 1.76 72.13 1.29
N SER A 755 2.88 72.12 0.57
CA SER A 755 3.95 73.12 0.71
C SER A 755 3.69 74.44 -0.05
N GLY A 756 2.67 74.49 -0.92
CA GLY A 756 2.24 75.70 -1.64
C GLY A 756 2.98 76.02 -2.95
N ASN A 757 3.72 75.07 -3.52
CA ASN A 757 4.62 75.30 -4.67
C ASN A 757 4.01 75.05 -6.07
N MET A 758 2.68 75.16 -6.22
CA MET A 758 2.02 74.94 -7.51
C MET A 758 2.01 76.20 -8.40
N SER A 759 3.01 76.34 -9.26
CA SER A 759 2.90 77.14 -10.49
C SER A 759 3.24 76.29 -11.72
N GLY A 760 2.22 75.67 -12.29
CA GLY A 760 2.18 75.18 -13.67
C GLY A 760 2.53 73.70 -13.85
N PHE A 761 1.54 72.88 -14.20
CA PHE A 761 1.50 72.14 -15.46
C PHE A 761 0.13 71.45 -15.65
N ARG A 762 -0.31 71.41 -16.90
CA ARG A 762 -1.64 71.03 -17.38
C ARG A 762 -1.87 69.52 -17.37
N SER A 763 -3.08 69.13 -17.01
CA SER A 763 -3.65 67.78 -17.05
C SER A 763 -3.40 67.07 -18.39
N ARG A 764 -2.87 65.84 -18.34
CA ARG A 764 -2.91 64.86 -19.44
C ARG A 764 -3.66 63.62 -18.99
N THR A 765 -4.99 63.73 -18.95
CA THR A 765 -5.90 62.60 -19.11
C THR A 765 -6.16 62.40 -20.60
N SER A 766 -5.82 61.23 -21.14
CA SER A 766 -6.37 60.78 -22.42
C SER A 766 -6.72 59.30 -22.34
N SER A 767 -7.98 59.04 -22.03
CA SER A 767 -8.72 57.84 -22.40
C SER A 767 -9.07 57.92 -23.89
N VAL A 768 -8.67 56.91 -24.68
CA VAL A 768 -9.21 56.64 -26.02
C VAL A 768 -9.44 55.13 -26.15
N GLY A 769 -10.58 54.66 -26.65
CA GLY A 769 -11.66 55.44 -27.23
C GLY A 769 -12.92 54.66 -27.63
N SER A 770 -13.82 55.40 -28.26
CA SER A 770 -14.76 54.92 -29.27
C SER A 770 -15.14 56.11 -30.16
N SER A 771 -14.80 55.97 -31.44
CA SER A 771 -15.41 56.44 -32.69
C SER A 771 -16.16 57.78 -32.74
N SER A 772 -15.71 58.70 -33.62
CA SER A 772 -16.40 59.04 -34.89
C SER A 772 -15.80 60.28 -35.58
N SER A 773 -15.47 60.09 -36.88
CA SER A 773 -15.52 60.97 -38.08
C SER A 773 -15.18 62.48 -38.07
N TYR A 774 -14.86 62.94 -39.30
CA TYR A 774 -14.78 64.30 -39.91
C TYR A 774 -13.45 65.12 -39.92
N THR A 775 -12.76 64.99 -41.06
CA THR A 775 -12.23 66.00 -42.03
C THR A 775 -11.21 67.09 -41.67
N SER A 776 -10.12 67.05 -42.44
CA SER A 776 -9.02 67.98 -42.76
C SER A 776 -9.20 69.49 -42.57
N GLN A 777 -8.11 70.16 -42.12
CA GLN A 777 -7.38 71.19 -42.91
C GLN A 777 -6.02 71.56 -42.27
N GLN A 778 -5.13 72.15 -43.10
CA GLN A 778 -3.66 72.14 -43.05
C GLN A 778 -2.95 73.26 -42.25
N ALA A 779 -1.68 72.95 -41.92
CA ALA A 779 -0.45 73.79 -41.90
C ALA A 779 -0.10 74.76 -40.74
N SER A 780 0.89 74.28 -39.94
CA SER A 780 2.11 74.84 -39.30
C SER A 780 2.64 76.27 -39.64
N PRO A 781 3.69 76.83 -38.95
CA PRO A 781 4.56 76.30 -37.86
C PRO A 781 4.87 77.29 -36.69
N MET A 782 5.38 76.79 -35.55
CA MET A 782 6.55 77.37 -34.84
C MET A 782 7.10 76.42 -33.76
N ARG A 783 8.44 76.40 -33.68
CA ARG A 783 9.34 75.40 -33.09
C ARG A 783 9.28 75.28 -31.56
N SER A 784 9.44 74.05 -31.07
CA SER A 784 10.18 73.77 -29.82
C SER A 784 11.03 72.50 -30.02
N HIS A 785 12.25 72.53 -29.48
CA HIS A 785 13.38 71.68 -29.86
C HIS A 785 13.12 70.17 -29.72
N MET A 786 13.16 69.44 -30.84
CA MET A 786 13.38 67.99 -30.86
C MET A 786 14.87 67.72 -30.63
N VAL A 787 15.19 66.83 -29.68
CA VAL A 787 16.50 66.17 -29.67
C VAL A 787 16.52 65.24 -30.89
N THR A 788 17.29 65.60 -31.92
CA THR A 788 17.57 64.74 -33.05
C THR A 788 18.42 63.57 -32.55
N TRP A 789 17.80 62.41 -32.32
CA TRP A 789 18.52 61.16 -32.11
C TRP A 789 18.99 60.64 -33.47
N ASN A 790 20.30 60.54 -33.66
CA ASN A 790 20.88 59.88 -34.82
C ASN A 790 20.92 58.37 -34.54
N ASP A 791 20.25 57.57 -35.37
CA ASP A 791 20.36 56.11 -35.32
C ASP A 791 21.83 55.70 -35.55
N PRO A 792 22.33 54.62 -34.92
CA PRO A 792 23.70 54.16 -35.08
C PRO A 792 23.95 53.69 -36.52
N VAL A 793 24.75 54.47 -37.28
CA VAL A 793 25.06 54.20 -38.70
C VAL A 793 26.38 53.42 -38.86
N GLU A 794 27.25 53.43 -37.84
CA GLU A 794 28.53 52.73 -37.86
C GLU A 794 28.44 51.38 -37.14
N GLU A 795 28.98 50.32 -37.78
CA GLU A 795 29.06 48.99 -37.19
C GLU A 795 30.05 48.99 -36.02
N THR A 796 29.55 48.74 -34.82
CA THR A 796 30.39 48.68 -33.61
C THR A 796 30.50 47.24 -33.13
N CYS A 797 31.71 46.86 -32.67
CA CYS A 797 31.90 45.53 -32.11
C CYS A 797 31.16 45.39 -30.76
N PRO A 798 30.52 44.24 -30.50
CA PRO A 798 29.98 43.93 -29.18
C PRO A 798 31.10 43.79 -28.15
N VAL A 799 30.74 43.67 -26.86
CA VAL A 799 31.73 43.40 -25.80
C VAL A 799 32.43 42.06 -26.11
N ALA A 800 33.72 42.13 -26.43
CA ALA A 800 34.54 41.03 -26.93
C ALA A 800 35.13 40.17 -25.81
N GLY A 801 35.43 40.77 -24.67
CA GLY A 801 36.06 40.10 -23.54
C GLY A 801 35.99 40.93 -22.27
N ILE A 802 36.65 40.45 -21.22
CA ILE A 802 36.72 41.12 -19.92
C ILE A 802 38.17 41.47 -19.64
N LEU A 803 38.40 42.71 -19.18
CA LEU A 803 39.70 43.16 -18.71
C LEU A 803 39.70 43.08 -17.19
N ASP A 804 40.50 42.17 -16.63
CA ASP A 804 40.71 42.12 -15.20
C ASP A 804 41.61 43.29 -14.77
N THR A 805 41.07 44.21 -13.99
CA THR A 805 41.81 45.40 -13.54
C THR A 805 42.82 45.12 -12.44
N ASP A 806 42.71 43.96 -11.76
CA ASP A 806 43.66 43.56 -10.71
C ASP A 806 44.93 42.95 -11.32
N THR A 807 44.79 42.15 -12.37
CA THR A 807 45.89 41.46 -13.05
C THR A 807 46.33 42.12 -14.37
N LEU A 808 45.53 43.06 -14.88
CA LEU A 808 45.66 43.68 -16.22
C LEU A 808 45.62 42.67 -17.38
N GLU A 809 45.04 41.49 -17.15
CA GLU A 809 44.86 40.46 -18.18
C GLU A 809 43.55 40.64 -18.95
N LYS A 810 43.61 40.49 -20.28
CA LYS A 810 42.41 40.32 -21.11
C LYS A 810 42.02 38.85 -21.15
N VAL A 811 40.82 38.54 -20.67
CA VAL A 811 40.30 37.18 -20.58
C VAL A 811 39.01 37.04 -21.39
N SER A 812 38.75 35.81 -21.87
CA SER A 812 37.48 35.48 -22.51
C SER A 812 36.34 35.54 -21.48
N ILE A 813 35.10 35.69 -21.96
CA ILE A 813 33.93 35.75 -21.06
C ILE A 813 33.78 34.46 -20.26
N THR A 814 34.08 33.32 -20.88
CA THR A 814 34.01 32.00 -20.23
C THR A 814 35.10 31.84 -19.19
N GLU A 815 36.33 32.25 -19.48
CA GLU A 815 37.43 32.24 -18.51
C GLU A 815 37.14 33.18 -17.32
N ALA A 816 36.55 34.35 -17.58
CA ALA A 816 36.14 35.27 -16.52
C ALA A 816 35.02 34.71 -15.62
N MET A 817 34.13 33.87 -16.16
CA MET A 817 33.14 33.12 -15.36
C MET A 817 33.84 32.09 -14.48
N HIS A 818 34.82 31.34 -14.99
CA HIS A 818 35.58 30.38 -14.19
C HIS A 818 36.40 31.05 -13.08
N ARG A 819 36.90 32.26 -13.32
CA ARG A 819 37.60 33.08 -12.33
C ARG A 819 36.66 33.85 -11.38
N ASN A 820 35.34 33.68 -11.49
CA ASN A 820 34.31 34.42 -10.73
C ASN A 820 34.40 35.96 -10.85
N LEU A 821 35.07 36.48 -11.87
CA LEU A 821 35.10 37.92 -12.17
C LEU A 821 33.71 38.41 -12.63
N VAL A 822 32.96 37.52 -13.29
CA VAL A 822 31.60 37.74 -13.80
C VAL A 822 30.70 36.58 -13.39
N ASP A 823 29.47 36.89 -12.97
CA ASP A 823 28.49 35.86 -12.63
C ASP A 823 27.99 35.12 -13.88
N ASN A 824 27.59 33.86 -13.71
CA ASN A 824 27.16 33.01 -14.82
C ASN A 824 26.00 33.59 -15.65
N ILE A 825 25.11 34.38 -15.03
CA ILE A 825 23.99 34.99 -15.76
C ILE A 825 24.51 36.12 -16.63
N SER A 826 25.30 37.04 -16.07
CA SER A 826 25.90 38.14 -16.82
C SER A 826 26.84 37.65 -17.92
N GLY A 827 27.65 36.63 -17.65
CA GLY A 827 28.53 36.00 -18.64
C GLY A 827 27.72 35.34 -19.78
N GLN A 828 26.64 34.63 -19.46
CA GLN A 828 25.71 34.11 -20.48
C GLN A 828 25.11 35.25 -21.32
N ARG A 829 24.67 36.37 -20.72
CA ARG A 829 24.10 37.50 -21.47
C ARG A 829 25.10 38.16 -22.41
N LEU A 830 26.37 38.25 -22.02
CA LEU A 830 27.44 38.77 -22.87
C LEU A 830 27.75 37.80 -24.03
N LEU A 831 27.77 36.49 -23.79
CA LEU A 831 27.94 35.48 -24.85
C LEU A 831 26.74 35.43 -25.81
N GLU A 832 25.51 35.58 -25.31
CA GLU A 832 24.30 35.73 -26.15
C GLU A 832 24.42 36.96 -27.06
N ALA A 833 24.97 38.08 -26.55
CA ALA A 833 25.16 39.30 -27.32
C ALA A 833 26.19 39.14 -28.46
N GLN A 834 27.27 38.38 -28.23
CA GLN A 834 28.23 38.03 -29.28
C GLN A 834 27.61 37.09 -30.33
N ALA A 835 26.92 36.04 -29.87
CA ALA A 835 26.30 35.05 -30.75
C ALA A 835 25.22 35.65 -31.67
N CYS A 836 24.44 36.63 -31.20
CA CYS A 836 23.40 37.28 -32.01
C CYS A 836 23.91 38.36 -32.98
N THR A 837 25.22 38.68 -32.96
CA THR A 837 25.85 39.72 -33.78
C THR A 837 26.96 39.21 -34.71
N GLY A 838 27.17 37.90 -34.77
CA GLY A 838 28.03 37.28 -35.80
C GLY A 838 28.82 36.05 -35.37
N GLY A 839 29.00 35.84 -34.06
CA GLY A 839 29.80 34.73 -33.54
C GLY A 839 30.56 35.10 -32.26
N ILE A 840 31.19 34.11 -31.64
CA ILE A 840 31.94 34.28 -30.40
C ILE A 840 33.31 34.86 -30.74
N ILE A 841 33.70 35.92 -30.04
CA ILE A 841 34.95 36.63 -30.30
C ILE A 841 36.02 36.11 -29.36
N ASP A 842 37.18 35.78 -29.91
CA ASP A 842 38.38 35.56 -29.11
C ASP A 842 39.03 36.93 -28.79
N PRO A 843 39.14 37.34 -27.51
CA PRO A 843 39.74 38.62 -27.14
C PRO A 843 41.25 38.68 -27.39
N THR A 844 41.93 37.55 -27.61
CA THR A 844 43.38 37.51 -27.85
C THR A 844 43.72 37.72 -29.32
N THR A 845 42.99 37.06 -30.22
CA THR A 845 43.21 37.10 -31.68
C THR A 845 42.30 38.11 -32.40
N GLY A 846 41.13 38.42 -31.82
CA GLY A 846 40.09 39.22 -32.46
C GLY A 846 39.27 38.45 -33.50
N GLU A 847 39.55 37.16 -33.70
CA GLU A 847 38.80 36.33 -34.64
C GLU A 847 37.40 35.97 -34.09
N LYS A 848 36.45 35.83 -35.02
CA LYS A 848 35.07 35.42 -34.73
C LYS A 848 34.89 33.96 -35.12
N TYR A 849 34.53 33.13 -34.14
CA TYR A 849 34.22 31.72 -34.34
C TYR A 849 32.71 31.48 -34.30
N SER A 850 32.24 30.48 -35.06
CA SER A 850 30.89 29.96 -34.87
C SER A 850 30.77 29.35 -33.46
N VAL A 851 29.57 29.26 -32.90
CA VAL A 851 29.39 28.68 -31.55
C VAL A 851 29.91 27.24 -31.47
N THR A 852 29.84 26.48 -32.57
CA THR A 852 30.36 25.11 -32.63
C THR A 852 31.89 25.07 -32.66
N ASP A 853 32.54 25.99 -33.38
CA ASP A 853 33.99 26.05 -33.46
C ASP A 853 34.60 26.67 -32.20
N ALA A 854 33.90 27.60 -31.56
CA ALA A 854 34.30 28.23 -30.31
C ALA A 854 34.51 27.24 -29.15
N VAL A 855 33.83 26.09 -29.18
CA VAL A 855 34.04 24.98 -28.22
C VAL A 855 35.41 24.34 -28.41
N ALA A 856 35.87 24.18 -29.66
CA ALA A 856 37.18 23.61 -29.95
C ALA A 856 38.32 24.53 -29.47
N HIS A 857 38.07 25.84 -29.47
CA HIS A 857 38.99 26.87 -28.97
C HIS A 857 38.81 27.20 -27.48
N SER A 858 37.99 26.44 -26.73
CA SER A 858 37.70 26.67 -25.30
C SER A 858 37.16 28.07 -24.96
N LEU A 859 36.54 28.74 -25.93
CA LEU A 859 35.90 30.05 -25.74
C LEU A 859 34.48 29.92 -25.19
N VAL A 860 33.85 28.74 -25.34
CA VAL A 860 32.50 28.43 -24.83
C VAL A 860 32.44 26.99 -24.32
N ASP A 861 31.87 26.80 -23.14
CA ASP A 861 31.58 25.47 -22.59
C ASP A 861 30.48 24.73 -23.35
N LYS A 862 30.56 23.40 -23.43
CA LYS A 862 29.52 22.55 -24.04
C LYS A 862 28.11 22.81 -23.49
N ILE A 863 28.00 23.10 -22.18
CA ILE A 863 26.72 23.40 -21.52
C ILE A 863 26.17 24.77 -21.95
N MET A 864 27.07 25.71 -22.27
CA MET A 864 26.69 27.07 -22.66
C MET A 864 26.20 27.14 -24.11
N VAL A 865 26.68 26.24 -24.99
CA VAL A 865 26.22 26.10 -26.39
C VAL A 865 24.70 25.99 -26.48
N ASP A 866 24.09 25.10 -25.70
CA ASP A 866 22.63 24.91 -25.70
C ASP A 866 21.89 26.16 -25.25
N ARG A 867 22.47 26.93 -24.32
CA ARG A 867 21.88 28.15 -23.76
C ARG A 867 21.94 29.33 -24.72
N ILE A 868 22.96 29.41 -25.58
CA ILE A 868 23.16 30.52 -26.54
C ILE A 868 22.71 30.19 -27.98
N ASN A 869 22.24 28.98 -28.24
CA ASN A 869 21.79 28.55 -29.57
C ASN A 869 20.66 29.44 -30.14
N LEU A 870 19.73 29.91 -29.29
CA LEU A 870 18.68 30.84 -29.73
C LEU A 870 19.25 32.18 -30.20
N ALA A 871 20.33 32.66 -29.58
CA ALA A 871 21.02 33.87 -30.00
C ALA A 871 21.77 33.66 -31.32
N GLN A 872 22.40 32.50 -31.52
CA GLN A 872 23.03 32.14 -32.80
C GLN A 872 22.02 32.09 -33.95
N LYS A 873 20.81 31.56 -33.71
CA LYS A 873 19.72 31.57 -34.69
C LYS A 873 19.21 32.98 -35.01
N ALA A 874 19.33 33.92 -34.08
CA ALA A 874 19.00 35.33 -34.32
C ALA A 874 19.96 36.01 -35.33
N PHE A 875 21.17 35.48 -35.50
CA PHE A 875 22.12 35.90 -36.54
C PHE A 875 21.94 35.10 -37.85
N ASN A 876 21.90 33.76 -37.76
CA ASN A 876 21.84 32.86 -38.93
C ASN A 876 20.47 32.81 -39.62
N GLY A 877 19.43 33.31 -38.94
CA GLY A 877 18.02 33.22 -39.33
C GLY A 877 17.30 32.03 -38.69
N PHE A 878 16.04 32.23 -38.29
CA PHE A 878 15.15 31.18 -37.83
C PHE A 878 14.52 30.46 -39.03
N GLU A 879 14.96 29.23 -39.30
CA GLU A 879 14.43 28.41 -40.41
C GLU A 879 13.09 27.78 -40.03
N ASP A 880 12.04 28.08 -40.79
CA ASP A 880 10.75 27.40 -40.67
C ASP A 880 10.88 25.96 -41.25
N PRO A 881 10.66 24.90 -40.44
CA PRO A 881 10.79 23.51 -40.89
C PRO A 881 9.89 23.16 -42.08
N ARG A 882 8.77 23.87 -42.26
CA ARG A 882 7.78 23.58 -43.31
C ARG A 882 8.06 24.33 -44.61
N THR A 883 8.51 25.57 -44.53
CA THR A 883 8.71 26.43 -45.70
C THR A 883 10.17 26.59 -46.10
N LYS A 884 11.11 26.16 -45.24
CA LYS A 884 12.56 26.35 -45.40
C LYS A 884 12.99 27.81 -45.56
N THR A 885 12.08 28.76 -45.29
CA THR A 885 12.37 30.19 -45.29
C THR A 885 13.04 30.58 -43.99
N LYS A 886 14.07 31.42 -44.07
CA LYS A 886 14.73 31.99 -42.91
C LYS A 886 14.00 33.26 -42.49
N MET A 887 13.80 33.43 -41.19
CA MET A 887 13.13 34.59 -40.61
C MET A 887 14.09 35.37 -39.72
N SER A 888 13.98 36.70 -39.71
CA SER A 888 14.76 37.55 -38.81
C SER A 888 14.28 37.40 -37.35
N ALA A 889 15.08 37.85 -36.39
CA ALA A 889 14.72 37.83 -34.97
C ALA A 889 13.42 38.62 -34.69
N ALA A 890 13.18 39.72 -35.41
CA ALA A 890 11.96 40.51 -35.33
C ALA A 890 10.73 39.75 -35.86
N GLN A 891 10.87 39.05 -36.99
CA GLN A 891 9.80 38.23 -37.57
C GLN A 891 9.49 37.01 -36.71
N ALA A 892 10.52 36.37 -36.14
CA ALA A 892 10.39 35.27 -35.20
C ALA A 892 9.66 35.72 -33.91
N LEU A 893 9.94 36.92 -33.41
CA LEU A 893 9.23 37.52 -32.28
C LEU A 893 7.75 37.74 -32.58
N LYS A 894 7.43 38.29 -33.76
CA LYS A 894 6.05 38.54 -34.21
C LYS A 894 5.24 37.26 -34.41
N LYS A 895 5.88 36.18 -34.88
CA LYS A 895 5.27 34.86 -35.06
C LYS A 895 5.31 33.98 -33.80
N GLY A 896 5.86 34.45 -32.69
CA GLY A 896 5.92 33.72 -31.41
C GLY A 896 6.96 32.61 -31.34
N TRP A 897 7.95 32.56 -32.25
CA TRP A 897 9.06 31.60 -32.23
C TRP A 897 10.16 31.98 -31.23
N LEU A 898 10.16 33.23 -30.78
CA LEU A 898 11.11 33.77 -29.82
C LEU A 898 10.36 34.49 -28.70
N TYR A 899 10.70 34.19 -27.45
CA TYR A 899 10.08 34.86 -26.29
C TYR A 899 10.34 36.35 -26.31
N TYR A 900 9.34 37.13 -25.89
CA TYR A 900 9.38 38.59 -25.91
C TYR A 900 10.64 39.16 -25.23
N GLU A 901 11.01 38.62 -24.07
CA GLU A 901 12.16 39.10 -23.30
C GLU A 901 13.51 38.80 -23.98
N ALA A 902 13.67 37.61 -24.56
CA ALA A 902 14.89 37.24 -25.27
C ALA A 902 15.01 37.97 -26.61
N GLY A 903 13.91 38.04 -27.36
CA GLY A 903 13.85 38.77 -28.62
C GLY A 903 14.10 40.26 -28.44
N GLN A 904 13.55 40.88 -27.39
CA GLN A 904 13.84 42.28 -27.11
C GLN A 904 15.33 42.51 -26.83
N ARG A 905 15.99 41.66 -26.03
CA ARG A 905 17.44 41.78 -25.77
C ARG A 905 18.25 41.64 -27.05
N PHE A 906 17.94 40.66 -27.90
CA PHE A 906 18.69 40.46 -29.15
C PHE A 906 18.51 41.63 -30.11
N LEU A 907 17.29 42.18 -30.23
CA LEU A 907 17.03 43.37 -31.05
C LEU A 907 17.72 44.62 -30.48
N GLU A 908 17.75 44.80 -29.15
CA GLU A 908 18.51 45.88 -28.49
C GLU A 908 20.00 45.76 -28.81
N VAL A 909 20.59 44.57 -28.68
CA VAL A 909 22.01 44.32 -28.99
C VAL A 909 22.32 44.55 -30.48
N GLN A 910 21.49 44.05 -31.39
CA GLN A 910 21.68 44.23 -32.83
C GLN A 910 21.59 45.71 -33.22
N TYR A 911 20.57 46.43 -32.74
CA TYR A 911 20.41 47.86 -32.97
C TYR A 911 21.63 48.65 -32.46
N LEU A 912 22.07 48.39 -31.23
CA LEU A 912 23.21 49.09 -30.63
C LEU A 912 24.55 48.80 -31.33
N THR A 913 24.66 47.68 -32.06
CA THR A 913 25.88 47.29 -32.80
C THR A 913 25.86 47.70 -34.28
N GLY A 914 24.94 48.58 -34.69
CA GLY A 914 24.92 49.19 -36.03
C GLY A 914 23.72 48.82 -36.91
N GLY A 915 22.68 48.19 -36.35
CA GLY A 915 21.43 47.91 -37.08
C GLY A 915 20.94 46.46 -36.96
N LEU A 916 19.70 46.23 -37.40
CA LEU A 916 19.03 44.93 -37.29
C LEU A 916 19.59 43.92 -38.31
N ILE A 917 19.56 42.64 -37.96
CA ILE A 917 20.09 41.58 -38.80
C ILE A 917 18.94 40.85 -39.48
N GLU A 918 18.92 40.86 -40.82
CA GLU A 918 17.98 40.12 -41.64
C GLU A 918 18.73 39.01 -42.39
N PRO A 919 18.25 37.75 -42.38
CA PRO A 919 18.98 36.61 -42.94
C PRO A 919 19.08 36.65 -44.47
N ASP A 920 18.20 37.40 -45.14
CA ASP A 920 18.12 37.50 -46.60
C ASP A 920 18.95 38.68 -47.16
N VAL A 921 19.51 39.53 -46.30
CA VAL A 921 20.29 40.73 -46.67
C VAL A 921 21.73 40.55 -46.22
N THR A 922 22.69 40.74 -47.14
CA THR A 922 24.12 40.75 -46.81
C THR A 922 24.51 42.11 -46.20
N GLY A 923 24.19 42.29 -44.92
CA GLY A 923 24.50 43.50 -44.16
C GLY A 923 23.46 43.81 -43.09
N ARG A 924 23.69 44.87 -42.30
CA ARG A 924 22.73 45.33 -41.30
C ARG A 924 21.69 46.26 -41.91
N VAL A 925 20.44 46.11 -41.49
CA VAL A 925 19.29 46.89 -41.95
C VAL A 925 19.00 48.00 -40.93
N SER A 926 18.84 49.23 -41.43
CA SER A 926 18.49 50.37 -40.58
C SER A 926 17.08 50.22 -40.00
N LEU A 927 16.82 50.87 -38.86
CA LEU A 927 15.51 50.78 -38.20
C LEU A 927 14.37 51.33 -39.08
N ASP A 928 14.65 52.39 -39.85
CA ASP A 928 13.69 53.00 -40.76
C ASP A 928 13.39 52.10 -41.97
N GLU A 929 14.41 51.41 -42.51
CA GLU A 929 14.21 50.44 -43.60
C GLU A 929 13.44 49.19 -43.11
N ALA A 930 13.70 48.72 -41.88
CA ALA A 930 12.95 47.64 -41.26
C ALA A 930 11.47 48.01 -41.01
N LEU A 931 11.19 49.27 -40.66
CA LEU A 931 9.82 49.81 -40.56
C LEU A 931 9.14 49.87 -41.93
N GLN A 932 9.84 50.31 -42.97
CA GLN A 932 9.30 50.36 -44.35
C GLN A 932 8.99 48.96 -44.90
N LYS A 933 9.85 47.97 -44.60
CA LYS A 933 9.62 46.55 -44.96
C LYS A 933 8.57 45.87 -44.07
N GLY A 934 8.11 46.52 -43.00
CA GLY A 934 7.14 45.96 -42.05
C GLY A 934 7.67 44.78 -41.22
N THR A 935 9.00 44.63 -41.12
CA THR A 935 9.63 43.56 -40.34
C THR A 935 9.57 43.83 -38.84
N ILE A 936 9.48 45.10 -38.44
CA ILE A 936 9.23 45.56 -37.07
C ILE A 936 8.00 46.47 -37.00
N ASP A 937 7.34 46.52 -35.85
CA ASP A 937 6.20 47.41 -35.62
C ASP A 937 6.68 48.79 -35.09
N ALA A 938 5.93 49.86 -35.37
CA ALA A 938 6.28 51.22 -34.96
C ALA A 938 6.55 51.37 -33.44
N ARG A 939 5.82 50.61 -32.62
CA ARG A 939 6.01 50.58 -31.15
C ARG A 939 7.33 49.93 -30.74
N THR A 940 7.76 48.88 -31.46
CA THR A 940 9.04 48.22 -31.18
C THR A 940 10.22 49.09 -31.61
N ALA A 941 10.11 49.80 -32.73
CA ALA A 941 11.12 50.76 -33.17
C ALA A 941 11.28 51.93 -32.17
N GLN A 942 10.16 52.48 -31.68
CA GLN A 942 10.21 53.54 -30.66
C GLN A 942 10.87 53.08 -29.36
N LYS A 943 10.64 51.82 -28.95
CA LYS A 943 11.26 51.24 -27.76
C LYS A 943 12.76 50.97 -27.93
N LEU A 944 13.21 50.62 -29.14
CA LEU A 944 14.63 50.46 -29.45
C LEU A 944 15.37 51.80 -29.45
N ARG A 945 14.73 52.87 -29.94
CA ARG A 945 15.25 54.25 -29.88
C ARG A 945 15.30 54.84 -28.46
N ASP A 946 14.42 54.39 -27.56
CA ASP A 946 14.43 54.82 -26.16
C ASP A 946 15.50 54.07 -25.35
N VAL A 947 16.76 54.42 -25.59
CA VAL A 947 17.94 53.81 -24.96
C VAL A 947 17.91 53.95 -23.42
N GLY A 948 17.30 55.02 -22.90
CA GLY A 948 17.14 55.22 -21.47
C GLY A 948 16.19 54.21 -20.80
N ALA A 949 15.29 53.61 -21.58
CA ALA A 949 14.34 52.60 -21.15
C ALA A 949 14.82 51.16 -21.39
N HIS A 950 16.03 50.94 -21.93
CA HIS A 950 16.59 49.60 -22.10
C HIS A 950 16.71 48.87 -20.76
N THR A 951 16.42 47.57 -20.79
CA THR A 951 16.33 46.79 -19.54
C THR A 951 17.73 46.59 -18.96
N LYS A 952 17.88 46.78 -17.65
CA LYS A 952 19.15 46.56 -16.94
C LYS A 952 19.24 45.09 -16.50
N TYR A 953 19.88 44.26 -17.32
CA TYR A 953 19.96 42.80 -17.13
C TYR A 953 21.38 42.23 -17.00
N ILE A 954 22.41 43.07 -17.02
CA ILE A 954 23.82 42.65 -16.82
C ILE A 954 24.29 43.21 -15.47
N THR A 955 24.97 42.41 -14.67
CA THR A 955 25.67 42.89 -13.47
C THR A 955 27.06 43.38 -13.90
N CYS A 956 27.34 44.66 -13.70
CA CYS A 956 28.63 45.24 -14.07
C CYS A 956 29.77 44.57 -13.27
N PRO A 957 30.78 43.98 -13.92
CA PRO A 957 31.87 43.29 -13.23
C PRO A 957 32.71 44.21 -12.33
N LYS A 958 32.88 45.50 -12.69
CA LYS A 958 33.61 46.50 -11.88
C LYS A 958 32.79 47.13 -10.76
N THR A 959 31.53 47.50 -11.01
CA THR A 959 30.69 48.25 -10.04
C THR A 959 29.69 47.39 -9.26
N LYS A 960 29.48 46.14 -9.70
CA LYS A 960 28.49 45.17 -9.19
C LYS A 960 27.02 45.66 -9.22
N LEU A 961 26.73 46.73 -9.98
CA LEU A 961 25.38 47.24 -10.20
C LEU A 961 24.73 46.64 -11.45
N LYS A 962 23.40 46.54 -11.47
CA LYS A 962 22.66 46.17 -12.68
C LYS A 962 22.72 47.32 -13.70
N ILE A 963 23.19 47.00 -14.89
CA ILE A 963 23.38 47.90 -16.03
C ILE A 963 22.69 47.35 -17.27
N SER A 964 22.36 48.24 -18.22
CA SER A 964 21.89 47.84 -19.55
C SER A 964 23.06 47.37 -20.41
N TYR A 965 22.78 46.74 -21.55
CA TYR A 965 23.86 46.38 -22.49
C TYR A 965 24.53 47.62 -23.10
N LYS A 966 23.78 48.72 -23.33
CA LYS A 966 24.35 50.01 -23.73
C LYS A 966 25.34 50.53 -22.70
N ASP A 967 24.93 50.53 -21.42
CA ASP A 967 25.81 50.94 -20.33
C ASP A 967 27.08 50.07 -20.26
N ALA A 968 26.97 48.77 -20.60
CA ALA A 968 28.13 47.87 -20.66
C ALA A 968 29.07 48.23 -21.81
N MET A 969 28.55 48.59 -22.98
CA MET A 969 29.37 49.06 -24.10
C MET A 969 30.01 50.42 -23.82
N ASP A 970 29.30 51.34 -23.18
CA ASP A 970 29.83 52.67 -22.82
C ASP A 970 30.92 52.60 -21.75
N ARG A 971 30.86 51.59 -20.88
CA ARG A 971 31.86 51.31 -19.83
C ARG A 971 32.98 50.39 -20.30
N SER A 972 32.92 49.88 -21.53
CA SER A 972 33.98 49.03 -22.08
C SER A 972 35.11 49.89 -22.65
N MET A 973 36.34 49.47 -22.39
CA MET A 973 37.53 50.05 -23.00
C MET A 973 37.68 49.52 -24.43
N ILE A 974 38.08 50.37 -25.37
CA ILE A 974 38.38 49.95 -26.75
C ILE A 974 39.89 49.76 -26.86
N GLU A 975 40.33 48.57 -27.25
CA GLU A 975 41.75 48.25 -27.44
C GLU A 975 42.28 48.91 -28.73
N GLU A 976 43.32 49.75 -28.61
CA GLU A 976 43.97 50.40 -29.75
C GLU A 976 44.67 49.35 -30.63
N GLY A 977 44.25 49.24 -31.90
CA GLY A 977 44.79 48.29 -32.89
C GLY A 977 43.79 47.22 -33.33
N THR A 978 43.09 46.57 -32.39
CA THR A 978 42.09 45.53 -32.69
C THR A 978 40.65 46.06 -32.74
N GLY A 979 40.39 47.22 -32.10
CA GLY A 979 39.04 47.80 -32.01
C GLY A 979 38.07 47.00 -31.13
N LEU A 980 38.58 46.04 -30.35
CA LEU A 980 37.78 45.18 -29.49
C LEU A 980 37.36 45.93 -28.21
N ARG A 981 36.12 45.69 -27.79
CA ARG A 981 35.58 46.24 -26.54
C ARG A 981 35.80 45.28 -25.38
N LEU A 982 36.56 45.69 -24.38
CA LEU A 982 36.82 44.91 -23.17
C LEU A 982 36.09 45.55 -21.98
N LEU A 983 35.21 44.78 -21.33
CA LEU A 983 34.49 45.25 -20.15
C LEU A 983 35.36 45.06 -18.91
N GLU A 984 35.59 46.15 -18.18
CA GLU A 984 36.43 46.10 -16.98
C GLU A 984 35.78 45.28 -15.86
N ALA A 985 36.56 44.42 -15.21
CA ALA A 985 36.22 43.66 -14.02
C ALA A 985 37.20 43.92 -12.89
N SER A 986 36.71 43.89 -11.66
CA SER A 986 37.52 44.03 -10.44
C SER A 986 37.03 43.03 -9.38
N SER A 987 37.95 42.46 -8.61
CA SER A 987 37.65 41.60 -7.46
C SER A 987 36.99 42.39 -6.34
N GLN A 988 37.30 43.69 -6.23
CA GLN A 988 36.70 44.60 -5.25
C GLN A 988 35.83 45.65 -5.96
N SER A 989 34.59 45.85 -5.49
CA SER A 989 33.73 46.88 -6.06
C SER A 989 34.36 48.26 -5.83
N THR A 990 34.53 49.06 -6.88
CA THR A 990 35.04 50.44 -6.78
C THR A 990 34.11 51.38 -6.01
N LYS A 991 32.94 50.89 -5.57
CA LYS A 991 31.96 51.60 -4.75
C LYS A 991 31.85 51.03 -3.32
N GLY A 992 32.83 50.25 -2.86
CA GLY A 992 32.91 49.76 -1.46
C GLY A 992 31.91 48.66 -1.09
N PHE A 993 31.17 48.11 -2.06
CA PHE A 993 30.22 47.01 -1.81
C PHE A 993 30.94 45.65 -1.81
N TYR A 994 30.93 44.96 -0.67
CA TYR A 994 31.31 43.55 -0.61
C TYR A 994 30.34 42.70 -1.45
N SER A 995 30.88 41.86 -2.33
CA SER A 995 30.11 40.92 -3.14
C SER A 995 30.10 39.54 -2.47
N PRO A 996 28.94 38.88 -2.31
CA PRO A 996 28.87 37.53 -1.73
C PRO A 996 29.49 36.44 -2.62
N TYR A 997 29.93 36.79 -3.83
CA TYR A 997 30.49 35.87 -4.82
C TYR A 997 32.00 35.65 -4.68
N ASN A 998 32.67 36.32 -3.75
CA ASN A 998 34.12 36.20 -3.51
C ASN A 998 34.47 35.43 -2.23
N VAL A 999 33.80 34.31 -1.98
CA VAL A 999 34.24 33.35 -0.94
C VAL A 999 34.61 32.04 -1.60
N SER A 1000 35.85 31.95 -2.07
CA SER A 1000 36.66 30.71 -2.17
C SER A 1000 38.06 31.05 -2.65
N GLY A 1001 39.03 31.09 -1.73
CA GLY A 1001 40.46 31.20 -2.04
C GLY A 1001 41.29 30.80 -0.82
N ALA A 1002 42.07 29.73 -0.95
CA ALA A 1002 42.78 29.02 0.11
C ALA A 1002 43.95 29.82 0.73
N GLY A 1003 44.08 29.77 2.05
CA GLY A 1003 45.21 30.31 2.79
C GLY A 1003 45.14 29.91 4.27
N SER A 1004 45.81 28.81 4.61
CA SER A 1004 45.93 28.25 5.96
C SER A 1004 46.47 29.26 6.98
N SER A 1005 45.81 29.39 8.13
CA SER A 1005 46.51 29.51 9.42
C SER A 1005 45.62 29.01 10.57
N ALA A 1006 46.24 28.24 11.45
CA ALA A 1006 45.64 27.36 12.44
C ALA A 1006 45.29 28.07 13.75
N GLY A 1007 44.29 27.54 14.49
CA GLY A 1007 44.20 27.74 15.94
C GLY A 1007 42.80 27.82 16.55
N SER A 1008 42.33 26.69 17.10
CA SER A 1008 41.50 26.59 18.32
C SER A 1008 39.98 26.89 18.29
N ARG A 1009 39.23 25.78 18.15
CA ARG A 1009 37.94 25.36 18.79
C ARG A 1009 37.09 26.39 19.57
N SER A 1010 35.81 26.54 19.19
CA SER A 1010 34.64 25.87 19.80
C SER A 1010 33.31 26.57 19.47
N GLY A 1011 32.36 25.80 18.90
CA GLY A 1011 30.91 25.95 19.06
C GLY A 1011 30.24 27.29 18.70
N SER A 1012 29.65 27.37 17.49
CA SER A 1012 28.29 27.89 17.25
C SER A 1012 27.97 27.96 15.75
N ARG A 1013 26.83 27.35 15.38
CA ARG A 1013 25.92 27.70 14.26
C ARG A 1013 26.51 27.96 12.87
N THR A 1014 26.35 26.97 11.97
CA THR A 1014 26.44 27.16 10.51
C THR A 1014 25.09 26.80 9.87
N GLY A 1015 24.28 27.82 9.60
CA GLY A 1015 23.01 27.71 8.89
C GLY A 1015 22.70 29.02 8.20
N SER A 1016 23.20 29.20 6.97
CA SER A 1016 22.78 30.28 6.07
C SER A 1016 23.03 29.82 4.64
N ARG A 1017 22.08 29.05 4.11
CA ARG A 1017 21.94 28.83 2.67
C ARG A 1017 21.30 30.07 2.07
N THR A 1018 21.86 30.51 0.95
CA THR A 1018 21.41 31.58 0.06
C THR A 1018 20.00 31.30 -0.48
N GLY A 1019 19.00 32.01 0.06
CA GLY A 1019 17.63 32.01 -0.44
C GLY A 1019 17.50 32.89 -1.68
N SER A 1020 17.34 32.26 -2.85
CA SER A 1020 16.91 32.93 -4.09
C SER A 1020 15.39 32.72 -4.24
N ARG A 1021 14.60 33.72 -3.84
CA ARG A 1021 13.17 33.80 -4.17
C ARG A 1021 13.00 34.43 -5.55
N ARG A 1022 12.75 33.61 -6.58
CA ARG A 1022 11.89 33.94 -7.74
C ARG A 1022 11.73 32.73 -8.67
N GLY A 1023 10.55 32.11 -8.63
CA GLY A 1023 10.09 31.23 -9.70
C GLY A 1023 9.70 32.06 -10.93
N SER A 1024 10.50 31.99 -11.98
CA SER A 1024 10.11 32.38 -13.33
C SER A 1024 9.37 31.21 -13.98
N PHE A 1025 8.13 31.46 -14.36
CA PHE A 1025 7.27 30.56 -15.12
C PHE A 1025 7.56 30.76 -16.61
N ASP A 1026 8.29 29.82 -17.23
CA ASP A 1026 8.42 29.71 -18.68
C ASP A 1026 7.62 28.49 -19.15
N ALA A 1027 6.67 28.73 -20.06
CA ALA A 1027 5.90 27.69 -20.73
C ALA A 1027 6.41 27.52 -22.16
N SER A 1028 7.22 26.49 -22.41
CA SER A 1028 7.26 25.76 -23.69
C SER A 1028 8.03 24.45 -23.53
N GLY A 1029 7.54 23.41 -24.19
CA GLY A 1029 8.21 22.11 -24.26
C GLY A 1029 7.34 21.08 -24.97
N SER A 1030 7.03 21.33 -26.24
CA SER A 1030 6.46 20.33 -27.15
C SER A 1030 7.52 19.28 -27.49
N GLY A 1031 7.29 18.03 -27.10
CA GLY A 1031 8.01 16.88 -27.62
C GLY A 1031 7.26 16.29 -28.81
N TYR A 1032 7.86 16.36 -29.99
CA TYR A 1032 7.40 15.70 -31.21
C TYR A 1032 7.47 14.17 -31.05
N SER A 1033 6.36 13.47 -31.28
CA SER A 1033 6.33 12.02 -31.45
C SER A 1033 6.43 11.65 -32.92
N MET A 1034 7.37 10.75 -33.23
CA MET A 1034 7.50 10.09 -34.54
C MET A 1034 6.45 8.99 -34.65
N SER A 1035 5.55 9.11 -35.63
CA SER A 1035 4.56 8.08 -35.97
C SER A 1035 5.19 7.05 -36.91
N PHE A 1036 5.46 5.85 -36.43
CA PHE A 1036 5.59 4.66 -37.29
C PHE A 1036 4.29 3.86 -37.22
N SER A 1037 3.58 3.82 -38.34
CA SER A 1037 2.43 2.93 -38.52
C SER A 1037 2.93 1.51 -38.83
N SER A 1038 2.48 0.54 -38.06
CA SER A 1038 2.52 -0.88 -38.43
C SER A 1038 1.18 -1.50 -38.06
N SER A 1039 0.41 -1.83 -39.09
CA SER A 1039 -0.81 -2.62 -39.04
C SER A 1039 -0.49 -4.08 -38.76
N SER A 1040 -1.22 -4.73 -37.85
CA SER A 1040 -1.43 -6.18 -37.87
C SER A 1040 -2.75 -6.55 -37.22
N TYR A 1041 -3.46 -7.41 -37.95
CA TYR A 1041 -4.77 -7.97 -37.71
C TYR A 1041 -4.79 -8.99 -36.57
N THR A 1042 -6.00 -9.22 -36.04
CA THR A 1042 -6.60 -10.44 -35.47
C THR A 1042 -7.36 -10.06 -34.19
N SER A 1043 -8.51 -10.62 -33.83
CA SER A 1043 -9.55 -11.39 -34.52
C SER A 1043 -10.71 -11.41 -33.52
N SER A 1044 -11.89 -11.01 -33.96
CA SER A 1044 -13.13 -11.05 -33.19
C SER A 1044 -13.62 -12.49 -33.02
N SER A 1045 -13.94 -12.87 -31.79
CA SER A 1045 -14.75 -14.05 -31.46
C SER A 1045 -16.16 -13.61 -31.06
N TYR A 1046 -17.17 -13.99 -31.85
CA TYR A 1046 -18.29 -14.85 -31.46
C TYR A 1046 -19.56 -14.62 -32.30
N GLY A 1047 -20.13 -15.74 -32.76
CA GLY A 1047 -21.59 -15.95 -32.74
C GLY A 1047 -22.37 -15.60 -34.00
N ARG A 1048 -22.71 -16.61 -34.80
CA ARG A 1048 -23.67 -16.55 -35.90
C ARG A 1048 -25.13 -16.40 -35.42
N ARG A 1049 -25.84 -15.50 -36.12
CA ARG A 1049 -27.22 -15.50 -36.66
C ARG A 1049 -28.25 -16.56 -36.19
N LEU A 1050 -29.45 -16.09 -35.84
CA LEU A 1050 -30.80 -16.25 -36.47
C LEU A 1050 -31.82 -15.75 -35.42
N ALA A 1051 -32.95 -15.07 -35.65
CA ALA A 1051 -33.71 -14.65 -36.82
C ALA A 1051 -34.66 -13.48 -36.40
N SER A 1052 -35.20 -12.79 -37.40
CA SER A 1052 -36.04 -11.59 -37.38
C SER A 1052 -37.51 -11.78 -36.97
N ALA A 1053 -38.10 -10.79 -36.28
CA ALA A 1053 -39.44 -10.24 -36.57
C ALA A 1053 -39.71 -8.94 -35.75
N VAL A 1054 -40.45 -8.01 -36.36
CA VAL A 1054 -40.90 -6.66 -35.96
C VAL A 1054 -42.42 -6.61 -36.34
N PRO A 1055 -43.31 -5.64 -36.00
CA PRO A 1055 -43.32 -4.52 -35.00
C PRO A 1055 -44.59 -4.47 -34.10
N GLY A 1056 -44.62 -3.52 -33.15
CA GLY A 1056 -45.78 -2.61 -33.00
C GLY A 1056 -46.35 -2.39 -31.60
N GLY A 1057 -46.72 -1.14 -31.30
CA GLY A 1057 -47.78 -0.83 -30.32
C GLY A 1057 -47.43 0.19 -29.23
N ARG A 1058 -47.92 1.43 -29.41
CA ARG A 1058 -48.09 2.47 -28.38
C ARG A 1058 -49.07 2.02 -27.29
N GLU A 1059 -48.92 2.53 -26.06
CA GLU A 1059 -49.95 3.36 -25.40
C GLU A 1059 -49.50 3.96 -24.06
N MET A 1060 -49.90 5.22 -23.84
CA MET A 1060 -49.88 5.94 -22.57
C MET A 1060 -51.11 5.55 -21.75
N VAL A 1061 -50.97 5.37 -20.44
CA VAL A 1061 -52.06 5.58 -19.47
C VAL A 1061 -51.52 6.24 -18.20
N THR A 1062 -52.14 7.37 -17.87
CA THR A 1062 -52.11 8.16 -16.64
C THR A 1062 -52.94 7.50 -15.51
N MET A 1063 -52.55 7.66 -14.23
CA MET A 1063 -53.40 8.23 -13.15
C MET A 1063 -52.80 8.04 -11.73
N SER A 1064 -52.34 9.16 -11.16
CA SER A 1064 -52.87 9.89 -9.98
C SER A 1064 -53.37 9.20 -8.68
N MET A 1065 -53.13 9.94 -7.58
CA MET A 1065 -53.79 9.96 -6.25
C MET A 1065 -53.27 8.91 -5.24
N SER A 1066 -53.04 9.18 -3.94
CA SER A 1066 -53.53 10.23 -3.04
C SER A 1066 -52.68 10.35 -1.76
N SER A 1067 -52.73 11.55 -1.18
CA SER A 1067 -52.18 12.05 0.08
C SER A 1067 -53.02 11.71 1.34
N ARG A 1068 -52.37 11.82 2.53
CA ARG A 1068 -52.85 12.27 3.88
C ARG A 1068 -52.68 11.23 5.03
N PRO A 1069 -52.68 11.63 6.33
CA PRO A 1069 -51.60 12.34 7.03
C PRO A 1069 -51.34 11.82 8.48
N LEU A 1070 -50.44 12.49 9.19
CA LEU A 1070 -50.09 12.37 10.63
C LEU A 1070 -51.28 12.48 11.62
N PRO A 1071 -51.06 12.06 12.87
CA PRO A 1071 -51.51 12.86 14.02
C PRO A 1071 -50.43 13.05 15.11
N ASN A 1072 -50.44 14.25 15.70
CA ASN A 1072 -50.05 14.65 17.06
C ASN A 1072 -51.26 15.48 17.60
N PRO A 1073 -51.45 15.83 18.90
CA PRO A 1073 -50.41 16.12 19.91
C PRO A 1073 -50.76 15.83 21.41
N ASP A 1074 -49.82 16.17 22.32
CA ASP A 1074 -49.95 16.66 23.73
C ASP A 1074 -50.61 15.77 24.83
N GLU A 1075 -50.31 15.78 26.14
CA GLU A 1075 -49.48 16.57 27.07
C GLU A 1075 -49.44 15.84 28.46
N SER A 1076 -48.59 16.31 29.38
CA SER A 1076 -48.62 16.13 30.87
C SER A 1076 -48.13 14.79 31.48
N SER A 1077 -47.49 14.68 32.65
CA SER A 1077 -46.82 15.60 33.60
C SER A 1077 -46.31 14.75 34.80
N VAL A 1078 -45.15 15.11 35.39
CA VAL A 1078 -44.86 15.11 36.85
C VAL A 1078 -44.42 13.81 37.60
N PHE A 1079 -43.16 13.88 38.07
CA PHE A 1079 -42.54 13.48 39.36
C PHE A 1079 -42.77 12.12 40.06
N THR A 1080 -41.64 11.46 40.39
CA THR A 1080 -41.08 11.15 41.75
C THR A 1080 -40.10 9.96 41.56
N GLN A 1081 -38.77 10.06 41.66
CA GLN A 1081 -37.87 10.35 42.78
C GLN A 1081 -38.11 9.54 44.06
N THR A 1082 -37.37 8.43 44.23
CA THR A 1082 -36.42 8.15 45.35
C THR A 1082 -35.88 6.72 45.16
N GLN A 1083 -34.57 6.52 44.94
CA GLN A 1083 -33.50 6.37 45.97
C GLN A 1083 -33.74 5.12 46.84
N LEU A 1084 -32.78 4.27 47.20
CA LEU A 1084 -31.32 4.27 47.26
C LEU A 1084 -30.98 2.89 47.89
N LEU A 1085 -29.94 2.16 47.51
CA LEU A 1085 -28.65 2.05 48.23
C LEU A 1085 -28.01 0.73 47.73
N GLN A 1086 -26.86 0.81 47.07
CA GLN A 1086 -25.51 0.78 47.66
C GLN A 1086 -25.01 -0.67 47.79
N VAL A 1087 -23.93 -1.10 47.13
CA VAL A 1087 -22.54 -0.58 46.99
C VAL A 1087 -21.61 -1.53 47.74
N SER A 1088 -20.38 -1.56 47.22
CA SER A 1088 -19.13 -1.90 47.88
C SER A 1088 -18.65 -3.33 47.69
N MET A 1089 -17.36 -3.55 47.49
CA MET A 1089 -16.12 -2.74 47.41
C MET A 1089 -15.05 -3.81 47.07
N MET A 1090 -13.86 -3.55 46.57
CA MET A 1090 -12.96 -2.40 46.57
C MET A 1090 -11.92 -2.65 45.48
#